data_AF-A0A3P6HNI4-F1
#
_entry.id   AF-A0A3P6HNI4-F1
#
_cell.length_a   1.000
_cell.length_b   1.000
_cell.length_c   1.000
_cell.angle_alpha   90.00
_cell.angle_beta   90.00
_cell.angle_gamma   90.00
#
_symmetry.space_group_name_H-M   'P 1'
#
loop_
_entity.id
_entity.type
_entity.pdbx_description
1 polymer ?
#
loop_
_entity_poly.entity_id
_entity_poly.type
_entity_poly.pdbx_seq_one_letter_code
_entity_poly.pdbx_strand_id
1 'polypeptide(L)'
;MSEDEDFTEFPRIKQRKENFESLKSLISKEVLQKAVSDAMTDVEKVFNKTEKEMFNKRSLNVYQPVEISLSNFNPVSQYAKELSFSSLVAIESTQNLRKQGITSEVAIFELPQMELTGSQLAQICPITPVQECLPSKYRTVSGQCNNVYKPLQGAVYEPFQRFILPDYSDGISFPRRSVTGSLLPNARKISRDIITDNIQEHNVCSAMIPQWAMFVYEDLAQIGSNQLVKGEETKPFPCCAKDFSHPECYPIEVESGDPIYSTNCLPYTRSITSPRGNCSLGYREQGNGATSYLDASNIYGSTKQRADKLRAFKDGLMKSKIHPRQKESLPIEAGNSCGLFSAPNSVCFLTGSDMSTLTPGSTTFHILWLRHHNKMATQLKEINPHWDDERLYQETRAIVISQIQHITYSEFLPIIVGIDNLRRYGLNLRSYAYDSDYDLRADSSTLNEYASAAGLFFYSLFPNRQSLHETGGARRTRNNFHSSPNGLFNILNEGRIDMVLRSFLITPMRKFGLHMNEDFKNHFLRGQGKHGTDLAATIIQLGRDHGLPGYTTFRTNCGLRRPSNFSDLSDIVLDSVDVKALSELYESIDDVDLFILGLAEKPEPGSLVGPTFACIIGRQFQNTRHGDRYWYENFFTPSAFTLDQLNEIRRTTLARIICDNSDQVTSVQPNVFSLPDDFGNCLVDCNSTVIEEIDLKHWVDQESNIKLPITKATIEKALKLGAEHAEQLTEAERLRIESISRSSTPNLAVVTHSNLMAPKQQSLQISQMSAILREATKVLVRGEGLEKDERLPSELDFNTLQRFLPTIDIKKILGVISHSESNQDQCLPKPLPCDHTSKYRTYTGWCNNLKFPHYGNAFSPMRRLLDPVYDDGFDSPRMTARSGKKLPSARSISNAVHNDAPEVHVKYTHMLMQIGQLLDHDFAHSPISRGPGNTVLDCRRCDSPKTVSAHCFPIPVDRNDPHFKSTTGQPRCIPFTRSLLGQLNLGYRNQLDQLTSFIDASFLYGSTDCEVNSLRLFSQGKMNFTNLGFNAEALPQGSQERDCR
;
A
#
# COMPACT_ATOMS: atom_id res chain seq x y z
N MET A 1 13.51 -33.40 -22.39
CA MET A 1 13.25 -33.38 -23.84
C MET A 1 11.73 -33.33 -23.99
N SER A 2 11.23 -32.39 -24.81
CA SER A 2 9.87 -31.79 -24.89
C SER A 2 9.62 -30.66 -23.86
N GLU A 3 10.17 -29.47 -24.08
CA GLU A 3 9.65 -28.34 -24.88
C GLU A 3 8.75 -27.41 -24.04
N ASP A 4 9.42 -26.47 -23.35
CA ASP A 4 8.85 -25.28 -22.76
C ASP A 4 8.54 -24.26 -23.88
N GLU A 5 7.26 -24.07 -24.20
CA GLU A 5 6.82 -22.92 -25.00
C GLU A 5 6.74 -21.67 -24.11
N ASP A 6 7.86 -20.96 -24.08
CA ASP A 6 8.00 -19.60 -23.58
C ASP A 6 7.11 -18.66 -24.42
N PHE A 7 5.89 -18.38 -23.96
CA PHE A 7 5.04 -17.32 -24.53
C PHE A 7 5.56 -15.95 -24.10
N THR A 8 6.72 -15.57 -24.64
CA THR A 8 7.29 -14.26 -24.45
C THR A 8 7.40 -13.53 -25.79
N GLU A 9 6.91 -12.29 -25.78
CA GLU A 9 6.78 -11.32 -26.87
C GLU A 9 8.15 -10.83 -27.40
N PHE A 10 9.17 -11.70 -27.51
CA PHE A 10 10.57 -11.29 -27.74
C PHE A 10 10.99 -10.95 -29.18
N PRO A 11 10.36 -11.41 -30.28
CA PRO A 11 10.82 -11.01 -31.62
C PRO A 11 10.52 -9.54 -31.95
N ARG A 12 9.52 -8.92 -31.30
CA ARG A 12 9.09 -7.54 -31.59
C ARG A 12 9.87 -6.48 -30.82
N ILE A 13 10.48 -6.81 -29.68
CA ILE A 13 11.19 -5.84 -28.83
C ILE A 13 12.52 -5.38 -29.47
N LYS A 14 13.20 -6.25 -30.23
CA LYS A 14 14.48 -5.92 -30.87
C LYS A 14 14.30 -4.97 -32.06
N GLN A 15 13.22 -5.11 -32.82
CA GLN A 15 12.85 -4.22 -33.92
C GLN A 15 12.27 -2.88 -33.44
N ARG A 16 11.72 -2.83 -32.20
CA ARG A 16 11.12 -1.64 -31.58
C ARG A 16 12.14 -0.63 -31.01
N LYS A 17 13.34 -1.06 -30.63
CA LYS A 17 14.41 -0.13 -30.15
C LYS A 17 14.98 0.75 -31.26
N GLU A 18 14.98 0.29 -32.51
CA GLU A 18 15.44 1.08 -33.66
C GLU A 18 14.44 2.19 -34.06
N ASN A 19 13.16 2.06 -33.71
CA ASN A 19 12.13 3.08 -34.01
C ASN A 19 12.06 4.24 -32.99
N PHE A 20 12.66 4.12 -31.80
CA PHE A 20 12.57 5.15 -30.75
C PHE A 20 13.37 6.42 -31.08
N GLU A 21 14.42 6.33 -31.91
CA GLU A 21 15.10 7.52 -32.46
C GLU A 21 14.25 8.25 -33.51
N SER A 22 13.24 7.60 -34.10
CA SER A 22 12.36 8.22 -35.10
C SER A 22 11.23 9.08 -34.50
N LEU A 23 10.92 8.95 -33.20
CA LEU A 23 9.83 9.71 -32.54
C LEU A 23 10.06 11.23 -32.55
N LYS A 24 11.32 11.66 -32.37
CA LYS A 24 11.70 13.09 -32.44
C LYS A 24 11.55 13.69 -33.84
N SER A 25 11.34 12.86 -34.86
CA SER A 25 11.18 13.31 -36.26
C SER A 25 9.71 13.47 -36.69
N LEU A 26 8.74 12.90 -35.96
CA LEU A 26 7.33 12.82 -36.39
C LEU A 26 6.43 13.93 -35.82
N ILE A 27 6.71 14.44 -34.62
CA ILE A 27 5.89 15.47 -33.96
C ILE A 27 6.80 16.59 -33.46
N SER A 28 6.69 17.79 -34.03
CA SER A 28 7.42 18.95 -33.52
C SER A 28 6.89 19.34 -32.14
N LYS A 29 7.76 19.88 -31.28
CA LYS A 29 7.38 20.37 -29.94
C LYS A 29 6.25 21.41 -30.01
N GLU A 30 6.23 22.22 -31.07
CA GLU A 30 5.20 23.24 -31.34
C GLU A 30 3.84 22.62 -31.64
N VAL A 31 3.79 21.55 -32.47
CA VAL A 31 2.56 20.82 -32.79
C VAL A 31 1.97 20.19 -31.53
N LEU A 32 2.81 19.56 -30.71
CA LEU A 32 2.39 18.96 -29.44
C LEU A 32 1.83 20.03 -28.48
N GLN A 33 2.55 21.14 -28.29
CA GLN A 33 2.11 22.23 -27.41
C GLN A 33 0.79 22.84 -27.88
N LYS A 34 0.62 23.02 -29.19
CA LYS A 34 -0.64 23.52 -29.77
C LYS A 34 -1.79 22.54 -29.53
N ALA A 35 -1.58 21.24 -29.79
CA ALA A 35 -2.62 20.23 -29.59
C ALA A 35 -3.09 20.17 -28.12
N VAL A 36 -2.15 20.30 -27.17
CA VAL A 36 -2.44 20.36 -25.74
C VAL A 36 -3.18 21.64 -25.37
N SER A 37 -2.75 22.80 -25.88
CA SER A 37 -3.40 24.09 -25.60
C SER A 37 -4.84 24.15 -26.13
N ASP A 38 -5.07 23.63 -27.34
CA ASP A 38 -6.39 23.56 -27.95
C ASP A 38 -7.30 22.64 -27.11
N ALA A 39 -6.81 21.45 -26.76
CA ALA A 39 -7.54 20.50 -25.90
C ALA A 39 -7.87 21.08 -24.52
N MET A 40 -6.92 21.76 -23.87
CA MET A 40 -7.19 22.42 -22.59
C MET A 40 -8.32 23.44 -22.69
N THR A 41 -8.34 24.25 -23.75
CA THR A 41 -9.38 25.25 -23.97
C THR A 41 -10.76 24.61 -24.12
N ASP A 42 -10.84 23.50 -24.86
CA ASP A 42 -12.09 22.79 -25.11
C ASP A 42 -12.61 22.08 -23.85
N VAL A 43 -11.75 21.37 -23.11
CA VAL A 43 -12.12 20.73 -21.83
C VAL A 43 -12.49 21.76 -20.76
N GLU A 44 -11.73 22.86 -20.62
CA GLU A 44 -12.05 23.93 -19.67
C GLU A 44 -13.39 24.56 -19.96
N LYS A 45 -13.75 24.74 -21.23
CA LYS A 45 -15.07 25.25 -21.62
C LYS A 45 -16.18 24.29 -21.16
N VAL A 46 -15.98 22.98 -21.26
CA VAL A 46 -16.95 21.99 -20.76
C VAL A 46 -17.09 22.10 -19.24
N PHE A 47 -16.00 22.07 -18.49
CA PHE A 47 -16.03 22.06 -17.02
C PHE A 47 -16.47 23.41 -16.42
N ASN A 48 -15.86 24.52 -16.85
CA ASN A 48 -16.05 25.84 -16.22
C ASN A 48 -17.32 26.55 -16.68
N LYS A 49 -17.84 26.23 -17.87
CA LYS A 49 -19.06 26.83 -18.41
C LYS A 49 -20.23 25.83 -18.42
N THR A 50 -20.13 24.76 -19.21
CA THR A 50 -21.26 23.84 -19.43
C THR A 50 -21.69 23.15 -18.15
N GLU A 51 -20.79 22.47 -17.45
CA GLU A 51 -21.10 21.77 -16.20
C GLU A 51 -21.56 22.75 -15.10
N LYS A 52 -20.91 23.91 -14.98
CA LYS A 52 -21.28 24.93 -14.00
C LYS A 52 -22.69 25.51 -14.23
N GLU A 53 -23.06 25.77 -15.48
CA GLU A 53 -24.41 26.19 -15.86
C GLU A 53 -25.43 25.09 -15.58
N MET A 54 -25.10 23.82 -15.89
CA MET A 54 -25.96 22.66 -15.59
C MET A 54 -26.19 22.49 -14.09
N PHE A 55 -25.15 22.59 -13.26
CA PHE A 55 -25.27 22.44 -11.80
C PHE A 55 -26.15 23.51 -11.14
N ASN A 56 -26.13 24.74 -11.68
CA ASN A 56 -26.90 25.88 -11.15
C ASN A 56 -28.37 25.86 -11.58
N LYS A 57 -28.74 25.15 -12.64
CA LYS A 57 -30.15 24.98 -13.05
C LYS A 57 -30.87 24.05 -12.04
N ARG A 58 -31.73 24.63 -11.19
CA ARG A 58 -32.31 24.01 -9.99
C ARG A 58 -33.48 23.02 -10.19
N SER A 59 -33.93 22.74 -11.42
CA SER A 59 -35.14 21.93 -11.59
C SER A 59 -34.85 20.42 -11.48
N LEU A 60 -35.19 19.82 -10.32
CA LEU A 60 -35.14 18.37 -10.10
C LEU A 60 -36.01 17.57 -11.08
N ASN A 61 -37.00 18.21 -11.72
CA ASN A 61 -37.90 17.58 -12.69
C ASN A 61 -37.22 17.19 -14.01
N VAL A 62 -35.96 17.59 -14.21
CA VAL A 62 -35.18 17.25 -15.42
C VAL A 62 -34.63 15.83 -15.33
N TYR A 63 -34.40 15.30 -14.13
CA TYR A 63 -33.77 14.00 -13.92
C TYR A 63 -34.81 12.89 -13.76
N GLN A 64 -34.53 11.72 -14.33
CA GLN A 64 -35.29 10.52 -14.03
C GLN A 64 -34.96 10.02 -12.61
N PRO A 65 -35.92 9.42 -11.87
CA PRO A 65 -35.64 8.88 -10.53
C PRO A 65 -34.46 7.90 -10.47
N VAL A 66 -34.26 7.13 -11.53
CA VAL A 66 -33.15 6.19 -11.66
C VAL A 66 -31.80 6.88 -11.88
N GLU A 67 -31.75 8.03 -12.56
CA GLU A 67 -30.51 8.83 -12.70
C GLU A 67 -30.01 9.33 -11.36
N ILE A 68 -30.94 9.85 -10.55
CA ILE A 68 -30.66 10.32 -9.20
C ILE A 68 -30.17 9.15 -8.32
N SER A 69 -30.87 8.01 -8.44
CA SER A 69 -30.55 6.79 -7.69
C SER A 69 -29.13 6.28 -7.99
N LEU A 70 -28.75 6.20 -9.26
CA LEU A 70 -27.41 5.81 -9.70
C LEU A 70 -26.34 6.79 -9.20
N SER A 71 -26.59 8.09 -9.28
CA SER A 71 -25.64 9.12 -8.83
C SER A 71 -25.34 9.04 -7.33
N ASN A 72 -26.34 8.70 -6.52
CA ASN A 72 -26.22 8.67 -5.06
C ASN A 72 -25.45 7.46 -4.54
N PHE A 73 -25.53 6.30 -5.22
CA PHE A 73 -24.81 5.09 -4.80
C PHE A 73 -23.35 5.06 -5.24
N ASN A 74 -22.99 5.92 -6.19
CA ASN A 74 -21.65 5.97 -6.74
C ASN A 74 -21.19 7.43 -6.90
N PRO A 75 -21.09 8.19 -5.80
CA PRO A 75 -20.67 9.59 -5.87
C PRO A 75 -19.22 9.71 -6.30
N VAL A 76 -18.94 10.70 -7.13
CA VAL A 76 -17.58 11.03 -7.58
C VAL A 76 -16.93 12.02 -6.61
N SER A 77 -15.70 11.71 -6.15
CA SER A 77 -14.92 12.64 -5.35
C SER A 77 -14.36 13.79 -6.20
N GLN A 78 -14.17 14.95 -5.57
CA GLN A 78 -13.54 16.11 -6.21
C GLN A 78 -12.17 15.76 -6.81
N TYR A 79 -11.36 14.94 -6.10
CA TYR A 79 -10.05 14.50 -6.58
C TYR A 79 -10.15 13.61 -7.83
N ALA A 80 -11.11 12.69 -7.88
CA ALA A 80 -11.33 11.87 -9.07
C ALA A 80 -11.78 12.73 -10.28
N LYS A 81 -12.56 13.79 -10.04
CA LYS A 81 -12.96 14.76 -11.07
C LYS A 81 -11.76 15.55 -11.62
N GLU A 82 -10.82 15.94 -10.76
CA GLU A 82 -9.56 16.60 -11.15
C GLU A 82 -8.64 15.68 -11.98
N LEU A 83 -8.51 14.42 -11.57
CA LEU A 83 -7.83 13.40 -12.37
C LEU A 83 -8.47 13.27 -13.75
N SER A 84 -9.80 13.14 -13.80
CA SER A 84 -10.52 13.02 -15.07
C SER A 84 -10.39 14.27 -15.94
N PHE A 85 -10.28 15.48 -15.37
CA PHE A 85 -10.00 16.68 -16.15
C PHE A 85 -8.68 16.57 -16.90
N SER A 86 -7.58 16.25 -16.20
CA SER A 86 -6.26 16.08 -16.83
C SER A 86 -6.23 14.95 -17.86
N SER A 87 -6.92 13.84 -17.58
CA SER A 87 -7.06 12.70 -18.48
C SER A 87 -7.84 13.06 -19.76
N LEU A 88 -8.95 13.79 -19.64
CA LEU A 88 -9.73 14.24 -20.80
C LEU A 88 -8.91 15.21 -21.68
N VAL A 89 -8.11 16.09 -21.08
CA VAL A 89 -7.17 16.93 -21.84
C VAL A 89 -6.18 16.06 -22.61
N ALA A 90 -5.61 15.02 -22.00
CA ALA A 90 -4.69 14.11 -22.66
C ALA A 90 -5.37 13.35 -23.83
N ILE A 91 -6.59 12.87 -23.63
CA ILE A 91 -7.39 12.18 -24.64
C ILE A 91 -7.69 13.11 -25.82
N GLU A 92 -8.18 14.33 -25.57
CA GLU A 92 -8.52 15.29 -26.62
C GLU A 92 -7.27 15.80 -27.35
N SER A 93 -6.14 15.96 -26.65
CA SER A 93 -4.83 16.25 -27.26
C SER A 93 -4.44 15.14 -28.25
N THR A 94 -4.63 13.88 -27.85
CA THR A 94 -4.35 12.70 -28.70
C THR A 94 -5.27 12.68 -29.93
N GLN A 95 -6.54 13.05 -29.78
CA GLN A 95 -7.48 13.15 -30.90
C GLN A 95 -7.12 14.30 -31.86
N ASN A 96 -6.68 15.45 -31.33
CA ASN A 96 -6.21 16.57 -32.14
C ASN A 96 -4.94 16.21 -32.92
N LEU A 97 -4.05 15.43 -32.31
CA LEU A 97 -2.88 14.86 -32.96
C LEU A 97 -3.25 13.85 -34.08
N ARG A 98 -4.26 12.99 -33.87
CA ARG A 98 -4.79 12.11 -34.94
C ARG A 98 -5.31 12.90 -36.13
N LYS A 99 -6.01 14.02 -35.91
CA LYS A 99 -6.50 14.92 -36.97
C LYS A 99 -5.35 15.54 -37.78
N GLN A 100 -4.14 15.60 -37.24
CA GLN A 100 -2.94 16.11 -37.92
C GLN A 100 -2.12 15.03 -38.64
N GLY A 101 -2.62 13.80 -38.74
CA GLY A 101 -2.04 12.74 -39.58
C GLY A 101 -1.30 11.64 -38.83
N ILE A 102 -1.34 11.63 -37.50
CA ILE A 102 -0.77 10.53 -36.68
C ILE A 102 -1.60 9.26 -36.87
N THR A 103 -0.93 8.11 -37.01
CA THR A 103 -1.59 6.81 -37.19
C THR A 103 -2.15 6.28 -35.87
N SER A 104 -3.10 5.33 -35.94
CA SER A 104 -3.63 4.68 -34.74
C SER A 104 -2.55 3.92 -33.97
N GLU A 105 -1.58 3.33 -34.67
CA GLU A 105 -0.47 2.60 -34.06
C GLU A 105 0.40 3.53 -33.21
N VAL A 106 0.75 4.71 -33.72
CA VAL A 106 1.51 5.71 -32.96
C VAL A 106 0.70 6.19 -31.75
N ALA A 107 -0.61 6.41 -31.89
CA ALA A 107 -1.46 6.82 -30.77
C ALA A 107 -1.58 5.76 -29.66
N ILE A 108 -1.53 4.48 -30.01
CA ILE A 108 -1.70 3.36 -29.06
C ILE A 108 -0.37 2.96 -28.42
N PHE A 109 0.73 2.92 -29.17
CA PHE A 109 2.00 2.36 -28.70
C PHE A 109 3.05 3.40 -28.35
N GLU A 110 3.06 4.55 -29.02
CA GLU A 110 4.14 5.54 -28.91
C GLU A 110 3.77 6.70 -27.98
N LEU A 111 2.60 7.32 -28.20
CA LEU A 111 2.15 8.47 -27.40
C LEU A 111 2.07 8.19 -25.88
N PRO A 112 1.68 6.98 -25.41
CA PRO A 112 1.73 6.65 -23.98
C PRO A 112 3.13 6.63 -23.36
N GLN A 113 4.18 6.52 -24.16
CA GLN A 113 5.58 6.50 -23.68
C GLN A 113 6.25 7.88 -23.77
N MET A 114 5.55 8.89 -24.29
CA MET A 114 6.10 10.21 -24.54
C MET A 114 6.21 11.03 -23.24
N GLU A 115 7.40 11.55 -22.94
CA GLU A 115 7.59 12.48 -21.83
C GLU A 115 7.01 13.86 -22.16
N LEU A 116 6.18 14.39 -21.24
CA LEU A 116 5.49 15.67 -21.40
C LEU A 116 6.13 16.81 -20.62
N THR A 117 7.40 16.66 -20.24
CA THR A 117 8.15 17.58 -19.38
C THR A 117 8.16 19.00 -19.99
N GLY A 118 7.60 19.97 -19.27
CA GLY A 118 7.48 21.36 -19.73
C GLY A 118 6.30 21.66 -20.66
N SER A 119 5.36 20.74 -20.84
CA SER A 119 4.05 21.01 -21.45
C SER A 119 3.05 21.58 -20.44
N GLN A 120 1.97 22.20 -20.92
CA GLN A 120 0.87 22.65 -20.05
C GLN A 120 0.14 21.47 -19.39
N LEU A 121 0.07 20.30 -20.05
CA LEU A 121 -0.52 19.08 -19.49
C LEU A 121 0.24 18.60 -18.25
N ALA A 122 1.58 18.70 -18.26
CA ALA A 122 2.40 18.38 -17.09
C ALA A 122 2.17 19.35 -15.90
N GLN A 123 1.70 20.58 -16.16
CA GLN A 123 1.42 21.57 -15.10
C GLN A 123 0.08 21.32 -14.41
N ILE A 124 -0.89 20.75 -15.12
CA ILE A 124 -2.23 20.43 -14.58
C ILE A 124 -2.36 18.98 -14.11
N CYS A 125 -1.29 18.19 -14.19
CA CYS A 125 -1.29 16.79 -13.77
C CYS A 125 -1.39 16.68 -12.24
N PRO A 126 -2.49 16.17 -11.67
CA PRO A 126 -2.70 16.15 -10.22
C PRO A 126 -2.05 14.92 -9.54
N ILE A 127 -1.28 14.13 -10.30
CA ILE A 127 -0.55 12.97 -9.79
C ILE A 127 0.69 13.46 -9.04
N THR A 128 0.69 13.29 -7.73
CA THR A 128 1.87 13.56 -6.90
C THR A 128 2.78 12.33 -6.89
N PRO A 129 4.05 12.43 -7.34
CA PRO A 129 4.97 11.30 -7.26
C PRO A 129 5.25 10.94 -5.80
N VAL A 130 5.17 9.66 -5.47
CA VAL A 130 5.58 9.16 -4.16
C VAL A 130 7.11 9.13 -4.11
N GLN A 131 7.71 10.03 -3.32
CA GLN A 131 9.17 10.17 -3.24
C GLN A 131 9.86 8.97 -2.56
N GLU A 132 9.24 8.41 -1.52
CA GLU A 132 9.78 7.27 -0.78
C GLU A 132 8.65 6.44 -0.15
N CYS A 133 8.78 5.12 -0.22
CA CYS A 133 7.90 4.19 0.48
C CYS A 133 8.55 3.73 1.79
N LEU A 134 8.10 4.29 2.92
CA LEU A 134 8.61 3.92 4.24
C LEU A 134 8.30 2.44 4.55
N PRO A 135 9.28 1.66 5.04
CA PRO A 135 9.02 0.32 5.52
C PRO A 135 7.97 0.32 6.63
N SER A 136 6.84 -0.35 6.39
CA SER A 136 5.71 -0.45 7.31
C SER A 136 5.25 -1.91 7.42
N LYS A 137 4.79 -2.30 8.61
CA LYS A 137 4.13 -3.58 8.85
C LYS A 137 2.75 -3.65 8.19
N TYR A 138 2.05 -2.52 8.08
CA TYR A 138 0.65 -2.48 7.66
C TYR A 138 0.45 -1.79 6.32
N ARG A 139 -0.56 -2.27 5.58
CA ARG A 139 -1.05 -1.68 4.32
C ARG A 139 -1.48 -0.23 4.53
N THR A 140 -1.15 0.63 3.57
CA THR A 140 -1.79 1.94 3.48
C THR A 140 -3.28 1.75 3.15
N VAL A 141 -4.11 2.73 3.50
CA VAL A 141 -5.56 2.68 3.21
C VAL A 141 -5.83 2.86 1.71
N SER A 142 -4.97 3.60 1.01
CA SER A 142 -5.10 3.89 -0.43
C SER A 142 -4.51 2.81 -1.35
N GLY A 143 -3.85 1.77 -0.81
CA GLY A 143 -3.10 0.78 -1.58
C GLY A 143 -1.71 1.24 -2.06
N GLN A 144 -1.36 2.52 -1.88
CA GLN A 144 -0.04 3.06 -2.23
C GLN A 144 1.09 2.34 -1.47
N CYS A 145 2.26 2.24 -2.10
CA CYS A 145 3.46 1.58 -1.56
C CYS A 145 3.28 0.09 -1.24
N ASN A 146 2.26 -0.57 -1.79
CA ASN A 146 2.25 -2.02 -1.86
C ASN A 146 3.37 -2.49 -2.80
N ASN A 147 3.32 -2.08 -4.07
CA ASN A 147 4.46 -2.17 -4.98
C ASN A 147 5.45 -1.02 -4.71
N VAL A 148 6.67 -1.33 -4.25
CA VAL A 148 7.68 -0.31 -3.92
C VAL A 148 8.45 0.19 -5.14
N TYR A 149 8.43 -0.55 -6.26
CA TYR A 149 9.05 -0.15 -7.52
C TYR A 149 8.15 0.83 -8.30
N LYS A 150 6.83 0.61 -8.26
CA LYS A 150 5.79 1.51 -8.77
C LYS A 150 4.78 1.84 -7.66
N PRO A 151 5.07 2.83 -6.80
CA PRO A 151 4.29 3.12 -5.58
C PRO A 151 2.80 3.32 -5.75
N LEU A 152 2.34 3.77 -6.92
CA LEU A 152 0.92 4.00 -7.20
C LEU A 152 0.22 2.76 -7.74
N GLN A 153 0.93 1.75 -8.24
CA GLN A 153 0.31 0.57 -8.87
C GLN A 153 -0.70 -0.12 -7.94
N GLY A 154 -1.92 -0.33 -8.44
CA GLY A 154 -3.04 -0.89 -7.68
C GLY A 154 -3.64 0.04 -6.61
N ALA A 155 -3.17 1.28 -6.48
CA ALA A 155 -3.77 2.26 -5.56
C ALA A 155 -5.12 2.77 -6.07
N VAL A 156 -5.90 3.33 -5.14
CA VAL A 156 -7.17 3.99 -5.48
C VAL A 156 -6.97 5.12 -6.49
N TYR A 157 -7.91 5.25 -7.41
CA TYR A 157 -7.97 6.18 -8.54
C TYR A 157 -7.00 5.92 -9.69
N GLU A 158 -6.11 4.94 -9.59
CA GLU A 158 -5.29 4.54 -10.73
C GLU A 158 -6.13 3.89 -11.84
N PRO A 159 -5.67 3.92 -13.10
CA PRO A 159 -6.36 3.26 -14.20
C PRO A 159 -6.40 1.74 -14.02
N PHE A 160 -7.47 1.10 -14.51
CA PHE A 160 -7.52 -0.36 -14.63
C PHE A 160 -6.40 -0.88 -15.54
N GLN A 161 -5.90 -2.09 -15.26
CA GLN A 161 -5.00 -2.80 -16.15
C GLN A 161 -5.76 -3.32 -17.37
N ARG A 162 -5.10 -3.38 -18.53
CA ARG A 162 -5.60 -3.98 -19.76
C ARG A 162 -5.03 -5.39 -19.91
N PHE A 163 -5.86 -6.44 -19.91
CA PHE A 163 -5.42 -7.75 -20.38
C PHE A 163 -5.22 -7.72 -21.91
N ILE A 164 -6.11 -7.00 -22.61
CA ILE A 164 -6.04 -6.76 -24.04
C ILE A 164 -6.14 -5.26 -24.31
N LEU A 165 -5.42 -4.78 -25.33
CA LEU A 165 -5.52 -3.39 -25.77
C LEU A 165 -6.98 -3.02 -26.09
N PRO A 166 -7.39 -1.77 -25.81
CA PRO A 166 -8.76 -1.36 -26.07
C PRO A 166 -9.08 -1.31 -27.56
N ASP A 167 -10.35 -1.54 -27.83
CA ASP A 167 -10.98 -1.37 -29.13
C ASP A 167 -11.91 -0.15 -29.08
N TYR A 168 -11.43 0.96 -29.62
CA TYR A 168 -12.19 2.18 -29.83
C TYR A 168 -12.25 2.49 -31.33
N SER A 169 -13.37 3.01 -31.82
CA SER A 169 -13.57 3.23 -33.26
C SER A 169 -12.63 4.29 -33.86
N ASP A 170 -12.16 5.25 -33.05
CA ASP A 170 -11.13 6.23 -33.42
C ASP A 170 -9.70 5.82 -33.00
N GLY A 171 -9.58 4.67 -32.32
CA GLY A 171 -8.37 4.18 -31.66
C GLY A 171 -8.04 4.88 -30.34
N ILE A 172 -8.91 5.77 -29.85
CA ILE A 172 -8.64 6.59 -28.66
C ILE A 172 -9.75 6.51 -27.63
N SER A 173 -10.99 6.90 -27.96
CA SER A 173 -12.04 7.12 -26.95
C SER A 173 -13.45 6.85 -27.44
N PHE A 174 -13.70 6.85 -28.76
CA PHE A 174 -15.04 6.68 -29.28
C PHE A 174 -15.47 5.21 -29.20
N PRO A 175 -16.68 4.90 -28.67
CA PRO A 175 -17.17 3.53 -28.57
C PRO A 175 -16.99 2.76 -29.87
N ARG A 176 -16.67 1.47 -29.74
CA ARG A 176 -16.37 0.61 -30.89
C ARG A 176 -17.56 0.48 -31.85
N ARG A 177 -17.24 0.19 -33.10
CA ARG A 177 -18.19 -0.05 -34.20
C ARG A 177 -18.13 -1.51 -34.61
N SER A 178 -19.08 -1.95 -35.41
CA SER A 178 -19.01 -3.24 -36.08
C SER A 178 -17.72 -3.33 -36.90
N VAL A 179 -17.18 -4.54 -37.08
CA VAL A 179 -16.07 -4.81 -38.00
C VAL A 179 -16.38 -4.39 -39.45
N THR A 180 -17.65 -4.21 -39.80
CA THR A 180 -18.11 -3.68 -41.10
C THR A 180 -18.13 -2.14 -41.17
N GLY A 181 -17.93 -1.46 -40.03
CA GLY A 181 -17.99 -0.01 -39.88
C GLY A 181 -19.35 0.54 -39.45
N SER A 182 -20.40 -0.29 -39.43
CA SER A 182 -21.74 0.10 -38.96
C SER A 182 -21.79 0.28 -37.42
N LEU A 183 -22.91 0.80 -36.91
CA LEU A 183 -23.12 0.88 -35.46
C LEU A 183 -23.43 -0.51 -34.91
N LEU A 184 -22.89 -0.82 -33.73
CA LEU A 184 -23.26 -2.04 -33.02
C LEU A 184 -24.75 -2.03 -32.62
N PRO A 185 -25.36 -3.22 -32.44
CA PRO A 185 -26.77 -3.30 -32.07
C PRO A 185 -27.03 -2.63 -30.72
N ASN A 186 -28.19 -2.00 -30.59
CA ASN A 186 -28.58 -1.30 -29.36
C ASN A 186 -28.57 -2.24 -28.14
N ALA A 187 -27.98 -1.79 -27.02
CA ALA A 187 -27.80 -2.61 -25.82
C ALA A 187 -29.13 -3.07 -25.18
N ARG A 188 -30.16 -2.21 -25.18
CA ARG A 188 -31.51 -2.58 -24.70
C ARG A 188 -32.15 -3.60 -25.62
N LYS A 189 -31.99 -3.46 -26.95
CA LYS A 189 -32.47 -4.45 -27.91
C LYS A 189 -31.86 -5.83 -27.65
N ILE A 190 -30.54 -5.89 -27.43
CA ILE A 190 -29.84 -7.13 -27.07
C ILE A 190 -30.41 -7.70 -25.75
N SER A 191 -30.48 -6.90 -24.69
CA SER A 191 -31.03 -7.34 -23.40
C SER A 191 -32.47 -7.88 -23.53
N ARG A 192 -33.31 -7.21 -24.32
CA ARG A 192 -34.70 -7.61 -24.56
C ARG A 192 -34.78 -8.94 -25.32
N ASP A 193 -34.02 -9.07 -26.41
CA ASP A 193 -34.22 -10.13 -27.40
C ASP A 193 -33.49 -11.44 -27.05
N ILE A 194 -32.33 -11.39 -26.35
CA ILE A 194 -31.53 -12.60 -26.06
C ILE A 194 -31.31 -12.91 -24.57
N ILE A 195 -31.41 -11.94 -23.66
CA ILE A 195 -31.20 -12.20 -22.22
C ILE A 195 -32.55 -12.56 -21.59
N THR A 196 -32.85 -13.84 -21.44
CA THR A 196 -34.15 -14.29 -20.92
C THR A 196 -34.22 -14.28 -19.39
N ASP A 197 -35.41 -14.45 -18.81
CA ASP A 197 -35.52 -14.88 -17.41
C ASP A 197 -35.48 -16.42 -17.36
N ASN A 198 -34.35 -16.98 -16.92
CA ASN A 198 -34.25 -18.42 -16.67
C ASN A 198 -34.53 -18.69 -15.19
N ILE A 199 -35.45 -19.62 -14.92
CA ILE A 199 -35.89 -19.99 -13.57
C ILE A 199 -35.19 -21.28 -13.11
N GLN A 200 -34.27 -21.85 -13.88
CA GLN A 200 -33.55 -23.06 -13.49
C GLN A 200 -32.59 -22.82 -12.31
N GLU A 201 -32.89 -23.47 -11.21
CA GLU A 201 -32.07 -23.50 -10.00
C GLU A 201 -30.86 -24.45 -10.17
N HIS A 202 -29.77 -24.14 -9.47
CA HIS A 202 -28.60 -25.00 -9.36
C HIS A 202 -28.82 -26.02 -8.24
N ASN A 203 -28.53 -27.29 -8.51
CA ASN A 203 -28.88 -28.38 -7.60
C ASN A 203 -27.94 -28.51 -6.40
N VAL A 204 -26.77 -27.86 -6.43
CA VAL A 204 -25.70 -28.03 -5.44
C VAL A 204 -25.27 -26.72 -4.79
N CYS A 205 -25.43 -25.58 -5.46
CA CYS A 205 -24.78 -24.33 -5.03
C CYS A 205 -25.82 -23.39 -4.45
N SER A 206 -25.46 -22.75 -3.35
CA SER A 206 -26.33 -21.83 -2.64
C SER A 206 -26.21 -20.41 -3.21
N ALA A 207 -27.19 -19.56 -2.90
CA ALA A 207 -27.18 -18.13 -3.21
C ALA A 207 -26.06 -17.37 -2.44
N MET A 208 -25.28 -18.06 -1.59
CA MET A 208 -24.07 -17.52 -0.99
C MET A 208 -22.99 -17.20 -2.03
N ILE A 209 -22.89 -17.96 -3.12
CA ILE A 209 -21.91 -17.73 -4.19
C ILE A 209 -22.06 -16.35 -4.82
N PRO A 210 -23.22 -15.98 -5.41
CA PRO A 210 -23.35 -14.64 -6.00
C PRO A 210 -23.20 -13.52 -4.98
N GLN A 211 -23.61 -13.73 -3.73
CA GLN A 211 -23.44 -12.73 -2.69
C GLN A 211 -21.97 -12.51 -2.30
N TRP A 212 -21.15 -13.56 -2.20
CA TRP A 212 -19.71 -13.44 -1.96
C TRP A 212 -18.98 -12.88 -3.17
N ALA A 213 -19.37 -13.28 -4.38
CA ALA A 213 -18.82 -12.72 -5.61
C ALA A 213 -19.03 -11.21 -5.69
N MET A 214 -20.22 -10.72 -5.33
CA MET A 214 -20.52 -9.29 -5.23
C MET A 214 -19.64 -8.61 -4.17
N PHE A 215 -19.50 -9.21 -2.99
CA PHE A 215 -18.66 -8.68 -1.91
C PHE A 215 -17.18 -8.55 -2.30
N VAL A 216 -16.62 -9.57 -2.96
CA VAL A 216 -15.22 -9.55 -3.44
C VAL A 216 -15.05 -8.58 -4.62
N TYR A 217 -16.03 -8.50 -5.52
CA TYR A 217 -16.00 -7.56 -6.63
C TYR A 217 -15.95 -6.11 -6.12
N GLU A 218 -16.78 -5.77 -5.13
CA GLU A 218 -16.82 -4.43 -4.50
C GLU A 218 -15.51 -4.02 -3.80
N ASP A 219 -14.65 -4.99 -3.45
CA ASP A 219 -13.33 -4.73 -2.86
C ASP A 219 -12.26 -4.43 -3.94
N LEU A 220 -12.39 -5.05 -5.12
CA LEU A 220 -11.38 -4.95 -6.19
C LEU A 220 -11.69 -3.87 -7.24
N ALA A 221 -12.97 -3.51 -7.40
CA ALA A 221 -13.41 -2.63 -8.48
C ALA A 221 -14.55 -1.71 -8.06
N GLN A 222 -14.35 -0.41 -8.30
CA GLN A 222 -15.44 0.58 -8.26
C GLN A 222 -15.33 1.47 -9.50
N ILE A 223 -16.26 1.32 -10.44
CA ILE A 223 -16.28 2.13 -11.66
C ILE A 223 -17.16 3.36 -11.42
N GLY A 224 -16.56 4.54 -11.28
CA GLY A 224 -17.30 5.80 -11.15
C GLY A 224 -17.88 6.28 -12.48
N SER A 225 -19.08 6.85 -12.49
CA SER A 225 -19.65 7.53 -13.66
C SER A 225 -19.37 9.03 -13.61
N ASN A 226 -19.16 9.70 -14.76
CA ASN A 226 -19.00 11.16 -14.72
C ASN A 226 -20.25 11.84 -14.14
N GLN A 227 -20.04 12.82 -13.27
CA GLN A 227 -21.09 13.57 -12.59
C GLN A 227 -20.70 15.05 -12.52
N LEU A 228 -21.70 15.90 -12.24
CA LEU A 228 -21.47 17.28 -11.84
C LEU A 228 -21.04 17.29 -10.38
N VAL A 229 -19.92 17.95 -10.06
CA VAL A 229 -19.35 17.99 -8.70
C VAL A 229 -19.20 19.43 -8.23
N LYS A 230 -19.62 19.73 -7.00
CA LYS A 230 -19.37 21.02 -6.33
C LYS A 230 -19.16 20.81 -4.82
N GLY A 231 -17.89 20.76 -4.41
CA GLY A 231 -17.56 20.41 -3.02
C GLY A 231 -17.89 18.94 -2.76
N GLU A 232 -18.71 18.66 -1.74
CA GLU A 232 -19.20 17.30 -1.44
C GLU A 232 -20.55 16.98 -2.13
N GLU A 233 -21.16 17.93 -2.84
CA GLU A 233 -22.44 17.72 -3.54
C GLU A 233 -22.20 17.20 -4.97
N THR A 234 -22.83 16.09 -5.33
CA THR A 234 -22.81 15.51 -6.68
C THR A 234 -24.21 15.51 -7.30
N LYS A 235 -24.29 15.65 -8.64
CA LYS A 235 -25.53 15.52 -9.43
C LYS A 235 -25.28 14.72 -10.71
N PRO A 236 -26.24 13.90 -11.17
CA PRO A 236 -26.12 13.21 -12.45
C PRO A 236 -26.12 14.18 -13.63
N PHE A 237 -25.59 13.75 -14.78
CA PHE A 237 -25.85 14.43 -16.04
C PHE A 237 -27.25 14.08 -16.56
N PRO A 238 -28.03 15.05 -17.08
CA PRO A 238 -29.37 14.80 -17.61
C PRO A 238 -29.30 14.24 -19.05
N CYS A 239 -28.71 13.06 -19.23
CA CYS A 239 -28.37 12.52 -20.55
C CYS A 239 -29.58 12.13 -21.41
N CYS A 240 -30.74 11.90 -20.80
CA CYS A 240 -31.99 11.67 -21.54
C CYS A 240 -32.80 12.96 -21.81
N ALA A 241 -32.36 14.12 -21.30
CA ALA A 241 -33.09 15.38 -21.47
C ALA A 241 -32.76 16.05 -22.81
N LYS A 242 -33.78 16.33 -23.63
CA LYS A 242 -33.61 16.86 -25.00
C LYS A 242 -32.90 18.22 -25.07
N ASP A 243 -33.06 19.06 -24.04
CA ASP A 243 -32.49 20.42 -24.01
C ASP A 243 -31.03 20.46 -23.50
N PHE A 244 -30.45 19.30 -23.19
CA PHE A 244 -29.10 19.19 -22.64
C PHE A 244 -28.25 18.25 -23.50
N SER A 245 -27.03 18.68 -23.78
CA SER A 245 -26.03 17.88 -24.48
C SER A 245 -24.70 17.98 -23.75
N HIS A 246 -24.07 16.84 -23.52
CA HIS A 246 -22.78 16.74 -22.86
C HIS A 246 -21.93 15.66 -23.54
N PRO A 247 -20.62 15.86 -23.80
CA PRO A 247 -19.77 14.88 -24.48
C PRO A 247 -19.68 13.52 -23.77
N GLU A 248 -19.81 13.51 -22.44
CA GLU A 248 -19.77 12.29 -21.62
C GLU A 248 -21.14 11.59 -21.49
N CYS A 249 -22.20 12.11 -22.13
CA CYS A 249 -23.49 11.40 -22.19
C CYS A 249 -23.46 10.32 -23.29
N TYR A 250 -23.79 9.09 -22.93
CA TYR A 250 -23.89 7.97 -23.87
C TYR A 250 -25.14 7.12 -23.62
N PRO A 251 -26.34 7.74 -23.68
CA PRO A 251 -27.60 7.11 -23.29
C PRO A 251 -27.92 5.86 -24.11
N ILE A 252 -28.68 4.94 -23.51
CA ILE A 252 -29.17 3.74 -24.18
C ILE A 252 -30.54 4.04 -24.76
N GLU A 253 -30.64 4.07 -26.09
CA GLU A 253 -31.90 4.34 -26.78
C GLU A 253 -32.91 3.21 -26.54
N VAL A 254 -34.18 3.57 -26.40
CA VAL A 254 -35.30 2.62 -26.25
C VAL A 254 -36.23 2.77 -27.45
N GLU A 255 -36.49 1.66 -28.14
CA GLU A 255 -37.36 1.62 -29.31
C GLU A 255 -38.82 1.93 -28.96
N SER A 256 -39.54 2.59 -29.87
CA SER A 256 -40.98 2.83 -29.74
C SER A 256 -41.73 1.49 -29.66
N GLY A 257 -42.44 1.26 -28.55
CA GLY A 257 -43.16 0.01 -28.30
C GLY A 257 -42.42 -1.02 -27.45
N ASP A 258 -41.30 -0.64 -26.80
CA ASP A 258 -40.68 -1.49 -25.77
C ASP A 258 -41.72 -1.90 -24.71
N PRO A 259 -41.80 -3.20 -24.35
CA PRO A 259 -42.86 -3.72 -23.48
C PRO A 259 -42.75 -3.24 -22.03
N ILE A 260 -41.55 -2.82 -21.59
CA ILE A 260 -41.29 -2.41 -20.22
C ILE A 260 -41.20 -0.89 -20.14
N TYR A 261 -40.50 -0.25 -21.06
CA TYR A 261 -40.15 1.16 -20.96
C TYR A 261 -41.05 2.03 -21.85
N SER A 262 -41.81 2.94 -21.22
CA SER A 262 -42.56 3.98 -21.93
C SER A 262 -41.72 5.21 -22.30
N THR A 263 -40.43 5.22 -21.93
CA THR A 263 -39.47 6.30 -22.20
C THR A 263 -38.60 5.91 -23.39
N ASN A 264 -38.18 6.89 -24.19
CA ASN A 264 -37.33 6.61 -25.38
C ASN A 264 -35.83 6.48 -25.06
N CYS A 265 -35.45 6.54 -23.79
CA CYS A 265 -34.05 6.59 -23.35
C CYS A 265 -33.90 6.05 -21.92
N LEU A 266 -32.89 5.20 -21.72
CA LEU A 266 -32.34 4.88 -20.42
C LEU A 266 -31.04 5.67 -20.21
N PRO A 267 -30.85 6.23 -19.01
CA PRO A 267 -29.71 7.08 -18.74
C PRO A 267 -28.42 6.28 -18.63
N TYR A 268 -27.38 6.74 -19.33
CA TYR A 268 -26.04 6.24 -19.17
C TYR A 268 -25.04 7.38 -19.39
N THR A 269 -24.08 7.46 -18.48
CA THR A 269 -22.99 8.42 -18.52
C THR A 269 -21.68 7.67 -18.54
N ARG A 270 -20.74 8.12 -19.38
CA ARG A 270 -19.44 7.47 -19.53
C ARG A 270 -18.67 7.46 -18.21
N SER A 271 -17.94 6.37 -17.98
CA SER A 271 -17.12 6.16 -16.79
C SER A 271 -16.05 7.23 -16.64
N ILE A 272 -15.75 7.60 -15.40
CA ILE A 272 -14.70 8.57 -15.08
C ILE A 272 -13.34 8.07 -15.54
N THR A 273 -12.52 8.98 -16.05
CA THR A 273 -11.21 8.62 -16.60
C THR A 273 -10.11 8.92 -15.60
N SER A 274 -9.02 8.15 -15.67
CA SER A 274 -7.82 8.40 -14.88
C SER A 274 -6.61 8.56 -15.80
N PRO A 275 -5.74 9.54 -15.54
CA PRO A 275 -4.52 9.71 -16.31
C PRO A 275 -3.59 8.50 -16.13
N ARG A 276 -2.84 8.16 -17.18
CA ARG A 276 -1.71 7.23 -17.08
C ARG A 276 -0.60 7.84 -16.22
N GLY A 277 0.40 7.03 -15.86
CA GLY A 277 1.62 7.51 -15.20
C GLY A 277 2.21 8.73 -15.93
N ASN A 278 2.49 9.80 -15.18
CA ASN A 278 2.95 11.11 -15.68
C ASN A 278 1.96 11.88 -16.58
N CYS A 279 0.66 11.54 -16.56
CA CYS A 279 -0.37 12.15 -17.39
C CYS A 279 -0.06 12.10 -18.91
N SER A 280 0.54 10.99 -19.36
CA SER A 280 0.91 10.79 -20.77
C SER A 280 -0.31 10.77 -21.71
N LEU A 281 -0.05 11.05 -22.99
CA LEU A 281 -1.05 10.96 -24.07
C LEU A 281 -1.47 9.51 -24.37
N GLY A 282 -2.49 9.33 -25.20
CA GLY A 282 -2.96 8.04 -25.69
C GLY A 282 -4.47 7.83 -25.59
N TYR A 283 -4.89 6.57 -25.63
CA TYR A 283 -6.30 6.17 -25.55
C TYR A 283 -6.94 6.41 -24.18
N ARG A 284 -8.25 6.25 -24.05
CA ARG A 284 -9.01 6.46 -22.81
C ARG A 284 -8.78 5.33 -21.82
N GLU A 285 -8.48 5.67 -20.57
CA GLU A 285 -8.42 4.72 -19.46
C GLU A 285 -9.39 5.13 -18.35
N GLN A 286 -10.12 4.16 -17.82
CA GLN A 286 -11.07 4.37 -16.72
C GLN A 286 -10.36 4.18 -15.37
N GLY A 287 -10.68 5.03 -14.41
CA GLY A 287 -10.12 4.95 -13.07
C GLY A 287 -10.85 3.96 -12.17
N ASN A 288 -10.10 3.29 -11.29
CA ASN A 288 -10.66 2.43 -10.25
C ASN A 288 -10.87 3.21 -8.94
N GLY A 289 -12.12 3.33 -8.47
CA GLY A 289 -12.44 3.94 -7.17
C GLY A 289 -12.16 3.06 -5.95
N ALA A 290 -11.81 1.79 -6.16
CA ALA A 290 -11.38 0.84 -5.13
C ALA A 290 -9.85 0.68 -5.17
N THR A 291 -9.28 0.05 -4.13
CA THR A 291 -7.91 -0.48 -4.27
C THR A 291 -7.97 -1.71 -5.18
N SER A 292 -6.87 -2.08 -5.83
CA SER A 292 -6.81 -3.30 -6.64
C SER A 292 -6.40 -4.55 -5.85
N TYR A 293 -6.31 -4.41 -4.52
CA TYR A 293 -5.90 -5.49 -3.62
C TYR A 293 -7.14 -6.08 -2.95
N LEU A 294 -7.13 -7.38 -2.66
CA LEU A 294 -8.16 -7.99 -1.82
C LEU A 294 -7.86 -7.65 -0.35
N ASP A 295 -8.13 -6.41 0.04
CA ASP A 295 -7.70 -5.80 1.31
C ASP A 295 -8.85 -5.22 2.15
N ALA A 296 -10.08 -5.65 1.87
CA ALA A 296 -11.30 -5.26 2.54
C ALA A 296 -11.50 -3.74 2.58
N SER A 297 -11.09 -3.04 1.52
CA SER A 297 -11.32 -1.61 1.30
C SER A 297 -12.82 -1.25 1.30
N ASN A 298 -13.70 -2.18 0.89
CA ASN A 298 -15.15 -2.02 1.03
C ASN A 298 -15.65 -1.99 2.50
N ILE A 299 -14.85 -2.48 3.46
CA ILE A 299 -15.10 -2.39 4.92
C ILE A 299 -14.34 -1.21 5.54
N TYR A 300 -13.05 -1.07 5.24
CA TYR A 300 -12.14 -0.13 5.90
C TYR A 300 -12.02 1.24 5.20
N GLY A 301 -12.57 1.36 3.99
CA GLY A 301 -12.44 2.51 3.11
C GLY A 301 -11.14 2.52 2.31
N SER A 302 -11.16 3.16 1.14
CA SER A 302 -10.00 3.31 0.24
C SER A 302 -9.26 4.65 0.40
N THR A 303 -9.73 5.52 1.29
CA THR A 303 -9.08 6.81 1.59
C THR A 303 -8.95 7.01 3.09
N LYS A 304 -7.90 7.72 3.52
CA LYS A 304 -7.69 8.04 4.93
C LYS A 304 -8.90 8.76 5.55
N GLN A 305 -9.52 9.69 4.80
CA GLN A 305 -10.69 10.41 5.28
C GLN A 305 -11.89 9.47 5.54
N ARG A 306 -12.14 8.49 4.66
CA ARG A 306 -13.22 7.51 4.84
C ARG A 306 -12.90 6.54 5.99
N ALA A 307 -11.67 6.03 6.05
CA ALA A 307 -11.23 5.16 7.15
C ALA A 307 -11.34 5.83 8.52
N ASP A 308 -10.89 7.10 8.63
CA ASP A 308 -11.00 7.87 9.88
C ASP A 308 -12.48 8.12 10.27
N LYS A 309 -13.38 8.29 9.28
CA LYS A 309 -14.83 8.40 9.55
C LYS A 309 -15.41 7.09 10.11
N LEU A 310 -14.89 5.94 9.71
CA LEU A 310 -15.37 4.61 10.12
C LEU A 310 -14.83 4.13 11.46
N ARG A 311 -13.69 4.66 11.93
CA ARG A 311 -13.05 4.24 13.19
C ARG A 311 -13.62 4.91 14.43
N ALA A 312 -13.74 4.15 15.52
CA ALA A 312 -14.14 4.70 16.82
C ALA A 312 -13.00 5.42 17.53
N PHE A 313 -11.74 5.15 17.13
CA PHE A 313 -10.50 5.62 17.78
C PHE A 313 -10.46 5.28 19.28
N LYS A 314 -11.04 4.14 19.63
CA LYS A 314 -11.05 3.58 20.96
C LYS A 314 -10.94 2.06 20.88
N ASP A 315 -9.97 1.50 21.60
CA ASP A 315 -9.74 0.06 21.77
C ASP A 315 -9.61 -0.71 20.43
N GLY A 316 -9.21 -0.03 19.35
CA GLY A 316 -9.08 -0.59 18.00
C GLY A 316 -10.40 -0.79 17.27
N LEU A 317 -11.52 -0.33 17.83
CA LEU A 317 -12.86 -0.62 17.31
C LEU A 317 -13.24 0.24 16.10
N MET A 318 -14.08 -0.34 15.25
CA MET A 318 -14.85 0.36 14.22
C MET A 318 -16.11 0.97 14.85
N LYS A 319 -16.56 2.12 14.34
CA LYS A 319 -17.82 2.74 14.77
C LYS A 319 -18.96 1.80 14.48
N SER A 320 -19.77 1.55 15.50
CA SER A 320 -20.98 0.77 15.41
C SER A 320 -22.13 1.50 16.10
N LYS A 321 -23.36 1.14 15.74
CA LYS A 321 -24.56 1.50 16.49
C LYS A 321 -25.00 0.29 17.30
N ILE A 322 -25.06 0.45 18.63
CA ILE A 322 -25.57 -0.59 19.52
C ILE A 322 -27.09 -0.46 19.63
N HIS A 323 -27.82 -1.47 19.16
CA HIS A 323 -29.27 -1.53 19.28
C HIS A 323 -29.72 -1.91 20.71
N PRO A 324 -30.92 -1.54 21.20
CA PRO A 324 -31.48 -1.97 22.48
C PRO A 324 -31.47 -3.49 22.77
N ARG A 325 -31.31 -4.32 21.74
CA ARG A 325 -31.10 -5.78 21.86
C ARG A 325 -29.63 -6.19 22.04
N GLN A 326 -28.75 -5.23 22.35
CA GLN A 326 -27.31 -5.37 22.64
C GLN A 326 -26.45 -5.94 21.49
N LYS A 327 -26.77 -5.64 20.23
CA LYS A 327 -25.96 -6.07 19.09
C LYS A 327 -25.61 -4.91 18.16
N GLU A 328 -24.41 -4.98 17.61
CA GLU A 328 -23.83 -3.95 16.77
C GLU A 328 -24.43 -3.97 15.37
N SER A 329 -24.64 -2.79 14.80
CA SER A 329 -24.99 -2.55 13.41
C SER A 329 -24.13 -1.41 12.85
N LEU A 330 -24.17 -1.23 11.53
CA LEU A 330 -23.42 -0.17 10.86
C LEU A 330 -23.87 1.22 11.36
N PRO A 331 -22.96 2.21 11.42
CA PRO A 331 -23.30 3.58 11.76
C PRO A 331 -24.19 4.20 10.67
N ILE A 332 -25.01 5.19 11.05
CA ILE A 332 -25.90 5.89 10.10
C ILE A 332 -25.16 7.09 9.52
N GLU A 333 -25.21 7.26 8.20
CA GLU A 333 -24.67 8.43 7.53
C GLU A 333 -25.58 9.66 7.73
N ALA A 334 -25.02 10.77 8.18
CA ALA A 334 -25.75 12.01 8.41
C ALA A 334 -25.88 12.80 7.09
N GLY A 335 -27.06 12.78 6.46
CA GLY A 335 -27.32 13.54 5.23
C GLY A 335 -28.64 13.19 4.54
N ASN A 336 -29.12 14.08 3.67
CA ASN A 336 -30.37 13.92 2.89
C ASN A 336 -30.20 13.06 1.60
N SER A 337 -29.00 12.62 1.26
CA SER A 337 -28.66 11.97 -0.02
C SER A 337 -29.37 10.63 -0.23
N CYS A 338 -29.67 9.89 0.84
CA CYS A 338 -30.39 8.64 0.75
C CYS A 338 -31.93 8.75 0.76
N GLY A 339 -32.47 9.94 1.04
CA GLY A 339 -33.91 10.16 1.17
C GLY A 339 -34.72 10.02 -0.13
N LEU A 340 -34.07 9.71 -1.24
CA LEU A 340 -34.69 9.67 -2.58
C LEU A 340 -35.23 8.28 -2.99
N PHE A 341 -34.95 7.23 -2.19
CA PHE A 341 -35.39 5.85 -2.47
C PHE A 341 -36.77 5.46 -1.93
N SER A 342 -37.58 6.42 -1.48
CA SER A 342 -38.94 6.27 -0.95
C SER A 342 -39.05 6.26 0.57
N ALA A 343 -40.20 6.77 1.03
CA ALA A 343 -40.69 7.00 2.40
C ALA A 343 -39.88 7.99 3.26
N PRO A 344 -40.55 8.89 4.01
CA PRO A 344 -39.90 9.59 5.13
C PRO A 344 -39.35 8.55 6.13
N ASN A 345 -38.10 8.71 6.59
CA ASN A 345 -37.39 7.89 7.60
C ASN A 345 -36.55 6.68 7.11
N SER A 346 -36.10 6.64 5.85
CA SER A 346 -35.16 5.59 5.38
C SER A 346 -33.74 5.80 5.95
N VAL A 347 -33.09 4.72 6.39
CA VAL A 347 -31.76 4.73 7.04
C VAL A 347 -30.66 4.40 6.02
N CYS A 348 -29.58 5.18 6.02
CA CYS A 348 -28.37 4.87 5.25
C CYS A 348 -27.19 4.51 6.14
N PHE A 349 -26.49 3.45 5.75
CA PHE A 349 -25.35 2.94 6.49
C PHE A 349 -24.05 3.53 5.97
N LEU A 350 -23.16 3.90 6.88
CA LEU A 350 -21.81 4.33 6.57
C LEU A 350 -20.88 3.11 6.55
N THR A 351 -20.30 2.83 5.38
CA THR A 351 -19.43 1.67 5.05
C THR A 351 -18.13 2.12 4.36
N GLY A 352 -17.21 1.21 4.04
CA GLY A 352 -15.98 1.54 3.30
C GLY A 352 -16.24 2.12 1.90
N SER A 353 -17.28 1.64 1.22
CA SER A 353 -17.79 2.18 -0.05
C SER A 353 -19.30 2.41 0.00
N ASP A 354 -19.83 3.39 -0.73
CA ASP A 354 -21.27 3.66 -0.78
C ASP A 354 -22.04 2.54 -1.52
N MET A 355 -21.35 1.84 -2.43
CA MET A 355 -21.86 0.66 -3.15
C MET A 355 -22.18 -0.53 -2.22
N SER A 356 -21.56 -0.60 -1.04
CA SER A 356 -21.82 -1.62 -0.01
C SER A 356 -23.27 -1.60 0.52
N THR A 357 -24.03 -0.54 0.20
CA THR A 357 -25.45 -0.39 0.57
C THR A 357 -26.41 -0.58 -0.60
N LEU A 358 -25.92 -1.07 -1.74
CA LEU A 358 -26.70 -1.24 -2.97
C LEU A 358 -27.80 -2.31 -2.86
N THR A 359 -27.55 -3.39 -2.12
CA THR A 359 -28.53 -4.45 -1.86
C THR A 359 -28.57 -4.84 -0.38
N PRO A 360 -29.72 -5.32 0.14
CA PRO A 360 -29.80 -5.79 1.52
C PRO A 360 -28.81 -6.92 1.86
N GLY A 361 -28.45 -7.72 0.87
CA GLY A 361 -27.46 -8.79 1.00
C GLY A 361 -26.04 -8.25 1.20
N SER A 362 -25.60 -7.28 0.39
CA SER A 362 -24.28 -6.64 0.58
C SER A 362 -24.18 -5.96 1.95
N THR A 363 -25.21 -5.22 2.37
CA THR A 363 -25.25 -4.61 3.70
C THR A 363 -25.17 -5.63 4.84
N THR A 364 -25.81 -6.80 4.67
CA THR A 364 -25.74 -7.90 5.65
C THR A 364 -24.30 -8.39 5.83
N PHE A 365 -23.55 -8.55 4.74
CA PHE A 365 -22.14 -8.93 4.78
C PHE A 365 -21.27 -7.87 5.47
N HIS A 366 -21.50 -6.59 5.18
CA HIS A 366 -20.76 -5.51 5.83
C HIS A 366 -21.04 -5.42 7.34
N ILE A 367 -22.27 -5.69 7.79
CA ILE A 367 -22.59 -5.80 9.23
C ILE A 367 -21.85 -7.02 9.84
N LEU A 368 -21.86 -8.16 9.16
CA LEU A 368 -21.21 -9.39 9.62
C LEU A 368 -19.70 -9.17 9.87
N TRP A 369 -19.01 -8.56 8.90
CA TRP A 369 -17.58 -8.29 9.00
C TRP A 369 -17.22 -7.15 9.95
N LEU A 370 -18.10 -6.14 10.11
CA LEU A 370 -17.95 -5.12 11.15
C LEU A 370 -17.96 -5.77 12.55
N ARG A 371 -18.96 -6.62 12.81
CA ARG A 371 -19.07 -7.36 14.08
C ARG A 371 -17.83 -8.21 14.32
N HIS A 372 -17.35 -8.88 13.27
CA HIS A 372 -16.16 -9.72 13.35
C HIS A 372 -14.92 -8.91 13.73
N HIS A 373 -14.70 -7.75 13.09
CA HIS A 373 -13.60 -6.86 13.46
C HIS A 373 -13.68 -6.44 14.93
N ASN A 374 -14.83 -5.95 15.39
CA ASN A 374 -14.98 -5.47 16.77
C ASN A 374 -14.81 -6.59 17.81
N LYS A 375 -15.33 -7.80 17.51
CA LYS A 375 -15.12 -9.00 18.34
C LYS A 375 -13.63 -9.33 18.47
N MET A 376 -12.92 -9.39 17.34
CA MET A 376 -11.49 -9.69 17.29
C MET A 376 -10.64 -8.63 18.00
N ALA A 377 -10.92 -7.34 17.78
CA ALA A 377 -10.24 -6.24 18.46
C ALA A 377 -10.43 -6.30 19.99
N THR A 378 -11.63 -6.64 20.45
CA THR A 378 -11.93 -6.82 21.88
C THR A 378 -11.12 -7.98 22.47
N GLN A 379 -11.08 -9.14 21.80
CA GLN A 379 -10.31 -10.29 22.26
C GLN A 379 -8.80 -10.03 22.24
N LEU A 380 -8.29 -9.34 21.22
CA LEU A 380 -6.88 -8.92 21.15
C LEU A 380 -6.54 -7.94 22.27
N LYS A 381 -7.47 -7.05 22.65
CA LYS A 381 -7.30 -6.14 23.80
C LYS A 381 -7.21 -6.91 25.12
N GLU A 382 -7.99 -7.97 25.28
CA GLU A 382 -7.98 -8.80 26.50
C GLU A 382 -6.64 -9.52 26.68
N ILE A 383 -6.09 -10.11 25.60
CA ILE A 383 -4.79 -10.81 25.68
C ILE A 383 -3.59 -9.86 25.63
N ASN A 384 -3.74 -8.69 24.99
CA ASN A 384 -2.74 -7.63 24.94
C ASN A 384 -3.30 -6.31 25.52
N PRO A 385 -3.51 -6.21 26.86
CA PRO A 385 -4.05 -4.99 27.49
C PRO A 385 -3.22 -3.73 27.24
N HIS A 386 -1.98 -3.93 26.81
CA HIS A 386 -0.98 -2.91 26.58
C HIS A 386 -1.01 -2.25 25.21
N TRP A 387 -1.58 -2.91 24.20
CA TRP A 387 -1.71 -2.32 22.88
C TRP A 387 -2.60 -1.07 22.92
N ASP A 388 -2.19 -0.06 22.17
CA ASP A 388 -2.96 1.15 21.93
C ASP A 388 -4.02 0.94 20.84
N ASP A 389 -4.85 1.96 20.61
CA ASP A 389 -5.94 1.90 19.62
C ASP A 389 -5.42 1.58 18.21
N GLU A 390 -4.33 2.22 17.78
CA GLU A 390 -3.80 2.05 16.44
C GLU A 390 -3.26 0.64 16.22
N ARG A 391 -2.50 0.11 17.19
CA ARG A 391 -1.97 -1.27 17.11
C ARG A 391 -3.12 -2.28 17.05
N LEU A 392 -4.14 -2.14 17.91
CA LEU A 392 -5.30 -3.03 17.92
C LEU A 392 -6.05 -2.99 16.60
N TYR A 393 -6.34 -1.79 16.08
CA TYR A 393 -7.02 -1.62 14.80
C TYR A 393 -6.24 -2.27 13.65
N GLN A 394 -4.94 -2.03 13.55
CA GLN A 394 -4.13 -2.53 12.44
C GLN A 394 -3.88 -4.04 12.49
N GLU A 395 -3.62 -4.62 13.67
CA GLU A 395 -3.46 -6.07 13.81
C GLU A 395 -4.81 -6.78 13.52
N THR A 396 -5.92 -6.25 14.03
CA THR A 396 -7.26 -6.77 13.75
C THR A 396 -7.57 -6.69 12.26
N ARG A 397 -7.33 -5.52 11.63
CA ARG A 397 -7.49 -5.32 10.19
C ARG A 397 -6.67 -6.33 9.39
N ALA A 398 -5.41 -6.56 9.75
CA ALA A 398 -4.55 -7.53 9.07
C ALA A 398 -5.09 -8.96 9.16
N ILE A 399 -5.58 -9.39 10.33
CA ILE A 399 -6.19 -10.72 10.51
C ILE A 399 -7.44 -10.85 9.65
N VAL A 400 -8.37 -9.89 9.74
CA VAL A 400 -9.65 -9.94 9.00
C VAL A 400 -9.42 -9.95 7.49
N ILE A 401 -8.50 -9.13 6.98
CA ILE A 401 -8.11 -9.16 5.55
C ILE A 401 -7.61 -10.55 5.17
N SER A 402 -6.74 -11.13 5.98
CA SER A 402 -6.16 -12.46 5.71
C SER A 402 -7.22 -13.56 5.71
N GLN A 403 -8.24 -13.45 6.56
CA GLN A 403 -9.38 -14.36 6.57
C GLN A 403 -10.24 -14.25 5.31
N ILE A 404 -10.51 -13.02 4.84
CA ILE A 404 -11.24 -12.78 3.58
C ILE A 404 -10.44 -13.31 2.38
N GLN A 405 -9.13 -13.05 2.35
CA GLN A 405 -8.22 -13.61 1.34
C GLN A 405 -8.25 -15.14 1.36
N HIS A 406 -8.11 -15.74 2.54
CA HIS A 406 -8.11 -17.19 2.68
C HIS A 406 -9.42 -17.80 2.19
N ILE A 407 -10.58 -17.38 2.70
CA ILE A 407 -11.91 -17.86 2.28
C ILE A 407 -12.10 -17.73 0.76
N THR A 408 -11.69 -16.60 0.18
CA THR A 408 -11.85 -16.36 -1.26
C THR A 408 -11.09 -17.38 -2.08
N TYR A 409 -9.86 -17.72 -1.70
CA TYR A 409 -9.00 -18.64 -2.45
C TYR A 409 -9.20 -20.11 -2.10
N SER A 410 -9.60 -20.42 -0.86
CA SER A 410 -9.77 -21.81 -0.38
C SER A 410 -11.17 -22.36 -0.64
N GLU A 411 -12.22 -21.54 -0.50
CA GLU A 411 -13.61 -21.99 -0.57
C GLU A 411 -14.33 -21.52 -1.84
N PHE A 412 -14.10 -20.28 -2.28
CA PHE A 412 -14.86 -19.66 -3.38
C PHE A 412 -14.27 -19.90 -4.77
N LEU A 413 -13.02 -19.48 -5.02
CA LEU A 413 -12.39 -19.59 -6.35
C LEU A 413 -12.37 -21.01 -6.94
N PRO A 414 -12.15 -22.10 -6.18
CA PRO A 414 -12.21 -23.45 -6.73
C PRO A 414 -13.54 -23.78 -7.40
N ILE A 415 -14.65 -23.23 -6.90
CA ILE A 415 -15.98 -23.42 -7.48
C ILE A 415 -16.13 -22.57 -8.75
N ILE A 416 -15.59 -21.35 -8.75
CA ILE A 416 -15.76 -20.42 -9.87
C ILE A 416 -15.00 -20.86 -11.10
N VAL A 417 -13.68 -21.04 -10.98
CA VAL A 417 -12.80 -21.30 -12.14
C VAL A 417 -12.44 -22.77 -12.32
N GLY A 418 -12.71 -23.62 -11.32
CA GLY A 418 -12.33 -25.02 -11.32
C GLY A 418 -10.87 -25.28 -10.92
N ILE A 419 -10.60 -26.51 -10.45
CA ILE A 419 -9.31 -26.92 -9.89
C ILE A 419 -8.17 -26.89 -10.93
N ASP A 420 -8.47 -27.21 -12.19
CA ASP A 420 -7.46 -27.21 -13.24
C ASP A 420 -6.98 -25.79 -13.58
N ASN A 421 -7.88 -24.82 -13.61
CA ASN A 421 -7.51 -23.41 -13.77
C ASN A 421 -6.80 -22.87 -12.53
N LEU A 422 -7.16 -23.28 -11.31
CA LEU A 422 -6.39 -22.92 -10.11
C LEU A 422 -4.92 -23.35 -10.21
N ARG A 423 -4.66 -24.57 -10.72
CA ARG A 423 -3.29 -25.05 -10.97
C ARG A 423 -2.62 -24.24 -12.07
N ARG A 424 -3.30 -24.03 -13.20
CA ARG A 424 -2.78 -23.28 -14.36
C ARG A 424 -2.32 -21.87 -14.00
N TYR A 425 -3.08 -21.17 -13.16
CA TYR A 425 -2.79 -19.79 -12.77
C TYR A 425 -2.00 -19.67 -11.45
N GLY A 426 -1.59 -20.79 -10.84
CA GLY A 426 -0.81 -20.76 -9.59
C GLY A 426 -1.61 -20.23 -8.40
N LEU A 427 -2.91 -20.53 -8.31
CA LEU A 427 -3.83 -20.02 -7.29
C LEU A 427 -4.02 -20.98 -6.10
N ASN A 428 -3.39 -22.15 -6.11
CA ASN A 428 -3.45 -23.08 -4.99
C ASN A 428 -2.73 -22.49 -3.78
N LEU A 429 -3.42 -22.50 -2.64
CA LEU A 429 -2.87 -22.08 -1.36
C LEU A 429 -1.88 -23.11 -0.82
N ARG A 430 -0.94 -22.64 0.01
CA ARG A 430 -0.02 -23.54 0.73
C ARG A 430 -0.74 -24.16 1.93
N SER A 431 -0.51 -25.44 2.18
CA SER A 431 -1.04 -26.13 3.37
C SER A 431 -0.17 -25.96 4.60
N TYR A 432 1.11 -25.59 4.43
CA TYR A 432 2.09 -25.30 5.47
C TYR A 432 3.19 -24.37 4.92
N ALA A 433 4.04 -23.82 5.81
CA ALA A 433 5.13 -22.89 5.47
C ALA A 433 4.65 -21.56 4.84
N TYR A 434 5.58 -20.73 4.40
CA TYR A 434 5.31 -19.47 3.71
C TYR A 434 5.24 -19.66 2.20
N ASP A 435 4.60 -18.72 1.53
CA ASP A 435 4.60 -18.55 0.08
C ASP A 435 5.76 -17.64 -0.37
N SER A 436 6.35 -17.95 -1.52
CA SER A 436 7.44 -17.19 -2.15
C SER A 436 7.09 -16.69 -3.55
N ASP A 437 5.82 -16.78 -3.96
CA ASP A 437 5.38 -16.48 -5.33
C ASP A 437 5.09 -14.98 -5.57
N TYR A 438 5.38 -14.11 -4.57
CA TYR A 438 5.34 -12.65 -4.75
C TYR A 438 6.36 -12.18 -5.78
N ASP A 439 5.90 -11.37 -6.74
CA ASP A 439 6.74 -10.75 -7.76
C ASP A 439 6.56 -9.23 -7.74
N LEU A 440 7.65 -8.52 -7.41
CA LEU A 440 7.69 -7.04 -7.42
C LEU A 440 7.43 -6.43 -8.80
N ARG A 441 7.61 -7.21 -9.88
CA ARG A 441 7.34 -6.76 -11.25
C ARG A 441 5.93 -7.09 -11.73
N ALA A 442 5.18 -7.91 -11.00
CA ALA A 442 3.79 -8.22 -11.34
C ALA A 442 2.91 -6.98 -11.19
N ASP A 443 1.97 -6.82 -12.10
CA ASP A 443 0.97 -5.77 -12.05
C ASP A 443 -0.25 -6.24 -11.25
N SER A 444 -0.44 -5.65 -10.08
CA SER A 444 -1.56 -5.95 -9.18
C SER A 444 -2.83 -5.17 -9.52
N SER A 445 -2.80 -4.27 -10.50
CA SER A 445 -3.98 -3.48 -10.87
C SER A 445 -5.12 -4.36 -11.38
N THR A 446 -6.35 -4.01 -11.02
CA THR A 446 -7.54 -4.75 -11.47
C THR A 446 -7.70 -4.66 -12.99
N LEU A 447 -7.96 -5.79 -13.64
CA LEU A 447 -8.23 -5.89 -15.06
C LEU A 447 -9.54 -5.18 -15.41
N ASN A 448 -9.49 -4.34 -16.43
CA ASN A 448 -10.64 -3.59 -16.94
C ASN A 448 -11.76 -4.56 -17.37
N GLU A 449 -11.37 -5.72 -17.93
CA GLU A 449 -12.29 -6.72 -18.46
C GLU A 449 -12.93 -7.58 -17.37
N TYR A 450 -12.24 -7.71 -16.22
CA TYR A 450 -12.85 -8.23 -15.00
C TYR A 450 -13.86 -7.22 -14.45
N ALA A 451 -13.46 -5.96 -14.30
CA ALA A 451 -14.30 -4.90 -13.72
C ALA A 451 -15.56 -4.62 -14.57
N SER A 452 -15.46 -4.57 -15.90
CA SER A 452 -16.57 -4.13 -16.76
C SER A 452 -17.36 -5.24 -17.44
N ALA A 453 -16.97 -6.51 -17.29
CA ALA A 453 -17.68 -7.64 -17.88
C ALA A 453 -17.60 -8.93 -17.05
N ALA A 454 -16.43 -9.59 -16.99
CA ALA A 454 -16.33 -10.97 -16.48
C ALA A 454 -16.66 -11.07 -14.99
N GLY A 455 -16.25 -10.09 -14.17
CA GLY A 455 -16.51 -10.05 -12.73
C GLY A 455 -17.98 -9.80 -12.37
N LEU A 456 -18.79 -9.30 -13.32
CA LEU A 456 -20.21 -8.99 -13.11
C LEU A 456 -21.14 -10.20 -13.36
N PHE A 457 -20.57 -11.38 -13.60
CA PHE A 457 -21.34 -12.60 -13.87
C PHE A 457 -22.31 -12.97 -12.74
N PHE A 458 -22.02 -12.60 -11.50
CA PHE A 458 -22.86 -12.94 -10.35
C PHE A 458 -24.29 -12.39 -10.44
N TYR A 459 -24.52 -11.32 -11.21
CA TYR A 459 -25.87 -10.80 -11.44
C TYR A 459 -26.80 -11.77 -12.17
N SER A 460 -26.26 -12.71 -12.98
CA SER A 460 -27.07 -13.75 -13.63
C SER A 460 -27.47 -14.89 -12.67
N LEU A 461 -26.73 -15.05 -11.56
CA LEU A 461 -26.87 -16.17 -10.63
C LEU A 461 -27.90 -15.92 -9.51
N PHE A 462 -28.31 -14.68 -9.27
CA PHE A 462 -29.28 -14.37 -8.22
C PHE A 462 -30.70 -14.88 -8.55
N PRO A 463 -31.42 -15.50 -7.60
CA PRO A 463 -32.80 -15.94 -7.81
C PRO A 463 -33.79 -14.77 -7.95
N ASN A 464 -34.99 -15.02 -8.50
CA ASN A 464 -36.08 -14.02 -8.60
C ASN A 464 -36.72 -13.70 -7.25
N ARG A 465 -36.77 -14.67 -6.33
CA ARG A 465 -37.50 -14.57 -5.07
C ARG A 465 -36.60 -15.02 -3.94
N GLN A 466 -36.51 -14.18 -2.91
CA GLN A 466 -35.75 -14.50 -1.71
C GLN A 466 -36.72 -14.86 -0.59
N SER A 467 -36.58 -16.07 -0.04
CA SER A 467 -37.39 -16.52 1.10
C SER A 467 -36.68 -16.15 2.40
N LEU A 468 -37.22 -15.21 3.16
CA LEU A 468 -36.64 -14.82 4.45
C LEU A 468 -37.21 -15.70 5.56
N HIS A 469 -36.32 -16.24 6.41
CA HIS A 469 -36.67 -17.22 7.44
C HIS A 469 -36.50 -16.62 8.84
N GLU A 470 -37.61 -16.50 9.59
CA GLU A 470 -37.61 -16.09 11.00
C GLU A 470 -37.39 -17.28 11.95
N THR A 471 -36.92 -16.97 13.14
CA THR A 471 -36.76 -17.91 14.26
C THR A 471 -38.14 -18.29 14.79
N GLY A 472 -38.55 -19.54 14.54
CA GLY A 472 -39.92 -20.02 14.78
C GLY A 472 -40.61 -20.58 13.53
N GLY A 473 -39.93 -20.60 12.37
CA GLY A 473 -40.41 -21.24 11.15
C GLY A 473 -41.29 -20.36 10.25
N ALA A 474 -41.55 -19.12 10.65
CA ALA A 474 -42.27 -18.16 9.81
C ALA A 474 -41.43 -17.81 8.57
N ARG A 475 -41.96 -18.12 7.38
CA ARG A 475 -41.35 -17.85 6.08
C ARG A 475 -42.03 -16.65 5.44
N ARG A 476 -41.25 -15.65 5.03
CA ARG A 476 -41.74 -14.51 4.23
C ARG A 476 -41.01 -14.50 2.89
N THR A 477 -41.71 -14.90 1.84
CA THR A 477 -41.19 -14.78 0.48
C THR A 477 -41.33 -13.34 0.01
N ARG A 478 -40.21 -12.71 -0.36
CA ARG A 478 -40.17 -11.37 -0.94
C ARG A 478 -39.95 -11.50 -2.44
N ASN A 479 -40.85 -10.87 -3.20
CA ASN A 479 -40.55 -10.47 -4.56
C ASN A 479 -39.76 -9.16 -4.50
N ASN A 480 -38.88 -8.89 -5.46
CA ASN A 480 -38.14 -7.64 -5.56
C ASN A 480 -37.13 -7.40 -4.42
N PHE A 481 -36.48 -8.46 -3.94
CA PHE A 481 -35.55 -8.40 -2.82
C PHE A 481 -34.36 -7.47 -3.08
N HIS A 482 -33.87 -7.43 -4.33
CA HIS A 482 -32.72 -6.60 -4.70
C HIS A 482 -33.14 -5.20 -5.17
N SER A 483 -34.34 -5.06 -5.76
CA SER A 483 -34.78 -3.82 -6.42
C SER A 483 -35.67 -2.91 -5.56
N SER A 484 -36.27 -3.41 -4.47
CA SER A 484 -37.11 -2.64 -3.56
C SER A 484 -36.75 -2.90 -2.09
N PRO A 485 -35.64 -2.33 -1.59
CA PRO A 485 -35.13 -2.63 -0.25
C PRO A 485 -35.90 -1.93 0.88
N ASN A 486 -36.98 -1.20 0.56
CA ASN A 486 -37.76 -0.45 1.54
C ASN A 486 -38.38 -1.40 2.59
N GLY A 487 -38.06 -1.13 3.85
CA GLY A 487 -38.39 -1.98 4.99
C GLY A 487 -37.32 -3.03 5.34
N LEU A 488 -36.48 -3.48 4.39
CA LEU A 488 -35.36 -4.39 4.68
C LEU A 488 -34.20 -3.67 5.35
N PHE A 489 -33.84 -2.47 4.91
CA PHE A 489 -32.83 -1.66 5.63
C PHE A 489 -33.28 -1.30 7.04
N ASN A 490 -34.59 -1.12 7.27
CA ASN A 490 -35.12 -0.93 8.62
C ASN A 490 -34.98 -2.20 9.47
N ILE A 491 -35.24 -3.38 8.90
CA ILE A 491 -35.01 -4.68 9.57
C ILE A 491 -33.52 -4.90 9.87
N LEU A 492 -32.62 -4.52 8.95
CA LEU A 492 -31.17 -4.60 9.14
C LEU A 492 -30.69 -3.57 10.19
N ASN A 493 -31.28 -2.38 10.24
CA ASN A 493 -31.04 -1.37 11.28
C ASN A 493 -31.55 -1.81 12.67
N GLU A 494 -32.56 -2.69 12.72
CA GLU A 494 -32.98 -3.40 13.95
C GLU A 494 -32.05 -4.57 14.32
N GLY A 495 -31.00 -4.83 13.54
CA GLY A 495 -29.99 -5.86 13.79
C GLY A 495 -30.40 -7.27 13.37
N ARG A 496 -31.44 -7.45 12.55
CA ARG A 496 -31.98 -8.78 12.19
C ARG A 496 -31.33 -9.36 10.92
N ILE A 497 -30.01 -9.53 10.92
CA ILE A 497 -29.27 -10.02 9.75
C ILE A 497 -29.47 -11.52 9.47
N ASP A 498 -29.78 -12.31 10.49
CA ASP A 498 -29.90 -13.77 10.38
C ASP A 498 -30.93 -14.25 9.36
N MET A 499 -32.02 -13.49 9.17
CA MET A 499 -33.06 -13.85 8.21
C MET A 499 -32.53 -13.86 6.78
N VAL A 500 -31.62 -12.92 6.48
CA VAL A 500 -30.97 -12.79 5.18
C VAL A 500 -29.86 -13.84 5.05
N LEU A 501 -29.03 -14.03 6.09
CA LEU A 501 -27.99 -15.06 6.10
C LEU A 501 -28.56 -16.46 5.89
N ARG A 502 -29.58 -16.87 6.67
CA ARG A 502 -30.26 -18.17 6.49
C ARG A 502 -30.82 -18.32 5.09
N SER A 503 -31.34 -17.23 4.52
CA SER A 503 -31.88 -17.24 3.17
C SER A 503 -30.81 -17.59 2.14
N PHE A 504 -29.63 -16.97 2.20
CA PHE A 504 -28.53 -17.29 1.28
C PHE A 504 -27.94 -18.69 1.49
N LEU A 505 -27.95 -19.18 2.73
CA LEU A 505 -27.44 -20.52 3.06
C LEU A 505 -28.28 -21.65 2.46
N ILE A 506 -29.60 -21.47 2.31
CA ILE A 506 -30.52 -22.55 1.90
C ILE A 506 -31.19 -22.34 0.54
N THR A 507 -31.15 -21.12 -0.01
CA THR A 507 -31.75 -20.84 -1.31
C THR A 507 -30.77 -21.27 -2.40
N PRO A 508 -31.18 -22.10 -3.37
CA PRO A 508 -30.33 -22.41 -4.52
C PRO A 508 -30.09 -21.15 -5.35
N MET A 509 -28.86 -20.99 -5.85
CA MET A 509 -28.60 -19.99 -6.90
C MET A 509 -29.19 -20.44 -8.23
N ARG A 510 -29.26 -19.56 -9.23
CA ARG A 510 -29.56 -19.95 -10.61
C ARG A 510 -28.38 -20.63 -11.26
N LYS A 511 -28.64 -21.47 -12.27
CA LYS A 511 -27.56 -21.99 -13.11
C LYS A 511 -26.86 -20.85 -13.84
N PHE A 512 -25.56 -20.98 -14.09
CA PHE A 512 -24.84 -20.03 -14.94
C PHE A 512 -25.42 -20.04 -16.37
N GLY A 513 -25.53 -18.87 -16.99
CA GLY A 513 -25.99 -18.75 -18.38
C GLY A 513 -26.37 -17.34 -18.81
N LEU A 514 -26.79 -17.21 -20.07
CA LEU A 514 -27.24 -15.96 -20.68
C LEU A 514 -28.67 -15.57 -20.24
N HIS A 515 -28.81 -15.19 -18.97
CA HIS A 515 -30.07 -14.74 -18.38
C HIS A 515 -29.83 -13.79 -17.21
N MET A 516 -30.85 -13.06 -16.80
CA MET A 516 -30.81 -12.18 -15.63
C MET A 516 -32.19 -12.12 -14.98
N ASN A 517 -32.24 -11.98 -13.66
CA ASN A 517 -33.50 -11.88 -12.93
C ASN A 517 -34.21 -10.53 -13.22
N GLU A 518 -35.53 -10.50 -13.02
CA GLU A 518 -36.35 -9.30 -13.29
C GLU A 518 -35.97 -8.11 -12.40
N ASP A 519 -35.48 -8.38 -11.18
CA ASP A 519 -35.01 -7.36 -10.24
C ASP A 519 -33.90 -6.51 -10.84
N PHE A 520 -32.87 -7.15 -11.40
CA PHE A 520 -31.74 -6.48 -12.01
C PHE A 520 -32.04 -6.01 -13.44
N LYS A 521 -32.82 -6.78 -14.20
CA LYS A 521 -33.10 -6.50 -15.61
C LYS A 521 -34.10 -5.36 -15.84
N ASN A 522 -35.10 -5.17 -14.98
CA ASN A 522 -36.21 -4.24 -15.26
C ASN A 522 -36.55 -3.30 -14.08
N HIS A 523 -36.13 -3.62 -12.86
CA HIS A 523 -36.56 -2.91 -11.65
C HIS A 523 -35.42 -2.27 -10.86
N PHE A 524 -34.18 -2.44 -11.31
CA PHE A 524 -33.02 -2.04 -10.53
C PHE A 524 -32.97 -0.53 -10.33
N LEU A 525 -32.72 -0.08 -9.10
CA LEU A 525 -32.63 1.33 -8.73
C LEU A 525 -33.82 2.20 -9.17
N ARG A 526 -35.01 1.59 -9.30
CA ARG A 526 -36.24 2.29 -9.71
C ARG A 526 -36.63 3.45 -8.79
N GLY A 527 -36.29 3.39 -7.50
CA GLY A 527 -36.72 4.35 -6.50
C GLY A 527 -38.25 4.50 -6.49
N GLN A 528 -38.73 5.74 -6.50
CA GLN A 528 -40.16 6.08 -6.64
C GLN A 528 -40.67 6.06 -8.10
N GLY A 529 -39.81 5.76 -9.06
CA GLY A 529 -40.16 5.71 -10.48
C GLY A 529 -41.07 4.54 -10.84
N LYS A 530 -41.65 4.60 -12.04
CA LYS A 530 -42.48 3.51 -12.59
C LYS A 530 -41.65 2.32 -13.08
N HIS A 531 -40.43 2.57 -13.57
CA HIS A 531 -39.50 1.58 -14.11
C HIS A 531 -38.07 1.82 -13.59
N GLY A 532 -37.26 0.76 -13.44
CA GLY A 532 -35.84 0.85 -13.05
C GLY A 532 -34.91 0.88 -14.24
N THR A 533 -33.60 0.80 -14.05
CA THR A 533 -32.66 0.61 -15.16
C THR A 533 -32.58 -0.86 -15.59
N ASP A 534 -32.15 -1.08 -16.82
CA ASP A 534 -31.81 -2.40 -17.33
C ASP A 534 -30.33 -2.65 -17.09
N LEU A 535 -30.01 -3.42 -16.04
CA LEU A 535 -28.62 -3.66 -15.66
C LEU A 535 -27.86 -4.43 -16.74
N ALA A 536 -28.51 -5.37 -17.44
CA ALA A 536 -27.85 -6.12 -18.51
C ALA A 536 -27.49 -5.21 -19.69
N ALA A 537 -28.41 -4.34 -20.12
CA ALA A 537 -28.13 -3.33 -21.13
C ALA A 537 -27.05 -2.33 -20.67
N THR A 538 -27.04 -1.97 -19.38
CA THR A 538 -26.04 -1.09 -18.78
C THR A 538 -24.65 -1.72 -18.81
N ILE A 539 -24.52 -3.03 -18.51
CA ILE A 539 -23.23 -3.75 -18.56
C ILE A 539 -22.71 -3.86 -20.00
N ILE A 540 -23.57 -4.12 -20.97
CA ILE A 540 -23.19 -4.13 -22.40
C ILE A 540 -22.68 -2.74 -22.82
N GLN A 541 -23.41 -1.69 -22.45
CA GLN A 541 -23.01 -0.31 -22.73
C GLN A 541 -21.69 0.05 -22.04
N LEU A 542 -21.50 -0.42 -20.81
CA LEU A 542 -20.28 -0.26 -20.02
C LEU A 542 -19.06 -0.88 -20.69
N GLY A 543 -19.17 -2.12 -21.16
CA GLY A 543 -18.08 -2.78 -21.90
C GLY A 543 -17.67 -2.00 -23.16
N ARG A 544 -18.64 -1.42 -23.89
CA ARG A 544 -18.36 -0.58 -25.07
C ARG A 544 -17.72 0.76 -24.73
N ASP A 545 -18.16 1.39 -23.64
CA ASP A 545 -17.54 2.63 -23.12
C ASP A 545 -16.10 2.40 -22.65
N HIS A 546 -15.85 1.26 -22.02
CA HIS A 546 -14.53 0.82 -21.59
C HIS A 546 -13.63 0.38 -22.75
N GLY A 547 -14.14 0.34 -23.97
CA GLY A 547 -13.37 -0.06 -25.16
C GLY A 547 -12.97 -1.53 -25.11
N LEU A 548 -13.83 -2.40 -24.58
CA LEU A 548 -13.57 -3.83 -24.60
C LEU A 548 -13.67 -4.38 -26.03
N PRO A 549 -12.68 -5.14 -26.52
CA PRO A 549 -12.79 -5.90 -27.75
C PRO A 549 -13.98 -6.90 -27.74
N GLY A 550 -14.35 -7.37 -28.93
CA GLY A 550 -15.32 -8.46 -29.07
C GLY A 550 -14.85 -9.76 -28.39
N TYR A 551 -15.82 -10.60 -28.03
CA TYR A 551 -15.60 -11.88 -27.32
C TYR A 551 -14.54 -12.78 -27.98
N THR A 552 -14.52 -12.86 -29.31
CA THR A 552 -13.61 -13.75 -30.06
C THR A 552 -12.14 -13.39 -29.83
N THR A 553 -11.84 -12.12 -29.60
CA THR A 553 -10.50 -11.63 -29.25
C THR A 553 -10.07 -12.14 -27.88
N PHE A 554 -10.94 -12.10 -26.86
CA PHE A 554 -10.64 -12.67 -25.54
C PHE A 554 -10.43 -14.17 -25.59
N ARG A 555 -11.32 -14.88 -26.28
CA ARG A 555 -11.23 -16.33 -26.44
C ARG A 555 -9.89 -16.75 -27.05
N THR A 556 -9.48 -16.05 -28.11
CA THR A 556 -8.18 -16.30 -28.77
C THR A 556 -7.00 -16.03 -27.82
N ASN A 557 -7.00 -14.92 -27.08
CA ASN A 557 -5.93 -14.56 -26.14
C ASN A 557 -5.89 -15.44 -24.87
N CYS A 558 -6.98 -16.15 -24.58
CA CYS A 558 -7.02 -17.21 -23.56
C CYS A 558 -6.52 -18.58 -24.08
N GLY A 559 -6.11 -18.67 -25.35
CA GLY A 559 -5.64 -19.91 -25.98
C GLY A 559 -6.77 -20.85 -26.40
N LEU A 560 -7.99 -20.34 -26.56
CA LEU A 560 -9.17 -21.12 -26.92
C LEU A 560 -9.51 -20.97 -28.41
N ARG A 561 -10.21 -21.95 -28.98
CA ARG A 561 -10.63 -21.96 -30.40
C ARG A 561 -11.50 -20.74 -30.73
N ARG A 562 -11.08 -19.91 -31.69
CA ARG A 562 -11.86 -18.80 -32.23
C ARG A 562 -13.00 -19.33 -33.14
N PRO A 563 -14.27 -18.98 -32.88
CA PRO A 563 -15.35 -19.25 -33.84
C PRO A 563 -15.23 -18.30 -35.04
N SER A 564 -15.40 -18.83 -36.26
CA SER A 564 -15.32 -18.04 -37.49
C SER A 564 -16.68 -17.50 -37.94
N ASN A 565 -17.76 -18.12 -37.49
CA ASN A 565 -19.14 -17.74 -37.81
C ASN A 565 -20.08 -18.17 -36.66
N PHE A 566 -21.36 -17.77 -36.72
CA PHE A 566 -22.33 -18.11 -35.67
C PHE A 566 -22.62 -19.61 -35.55
N SER A 567 -22.54 -20.41 -36.62
CA SER A 567 -22.81 -21.85 -36.54
C SER A 567 -21.76 -22.61 -35.72
N ASP A 568 -20.53 -22.10 -35.67
CA ASP A 568 -19.44 -22.61 -34.84
C ASP A 568 -19.68 -22.40 -33.33
N LEU A 569 -20.75 -21.70 -32.93
CA LEU A 569 -21.12 -21.53 -31.52
C LEU A 569 -21.82 -22.75 -30.93
N SER A 570 -22.42 -23.62 -31.76
CA SER A 570 -23.24 -24.74 -31.30
C SER A 570 -22.55 -25.68 -30.31
N ASP A 571 -21.23 -25.90 -30.47
CA ASP A 571 -20.41 -26.69 -29.55
C ASP A 571 -19.74 -25.85 -28.42
N ILE A 572 -19.82 -24.52 -28.49
CA ILE A 572 -19.19 -23.58 -27.55
C ILE A 572 -20.18 -23.09 -26.47
N VAL A 573 -21.40 -22.74 -26.86
CA VAL A 573 -22.40 -22.11 -25.98
C VAL A 573 -23.43 -23.11 -25.46
N LEU A 574 -24.08 -22.76 -24.36
CA LEU A 574 -25.15 -23.54 -23.74
C LEU A 574 -26.28 -23.80 -24.73
N ASP A 575 -26.88 -25.00 -24.67
CA ASP A 575 -27.94 -25.40 -25.61
C ASP A 575 -29.21 -24.54 -25.49
N SER A 576 -29.36 -23.80 -24.39
CA SER A 576 -30.44 -22.84 -24.16
C SER A 576 -30.27 -21.51 -24.92
N VAL A 577 -29.12 -21.26 -25.55
CA VAL A 577 -28.81 -20.00 -26.22
C VAL A 577 -29.36 -20.00 -27.64
N ASP A 578 -30.15 -18.98 -27.98
CA ASP A 578 -30.66 -18.79 -29.35
C ASP A 578 -29.58 -18.18 -30.25
N VAL A 579 -28.79 -19.05 -30.89
CA VAL A 579 -27.74 -18.66 -31.84
C VAL A 579 -28.30 -17.95 -33.07
N LYS A 580 -29.53 -18.25 -33.48
CA LYS A 580 -30.17 -17.61 -34.62
C LYS A 580 -30.50 -16.15 -34.28
N ALA A 581 -31.09 -15.90 -33.13
CA ALA A 581 -31.36 -14.54 -32.65
C ALA A 581 -30.06 -13.71 -32.54
N LEU A 582 -28.96 -14.32 -32.07
CA LEU A 582 -27.64 -13.66 -32.07
C LEU A 582 -27.19 -13.25 -33.48
N SER A 583 -27.35 -14.13 -34.48
CA SER A 583 -26.97 -13.85 -35.87
C SER A 583 -27.88 -12.83 -36.58
N GLU A 584 -29.10 -12.63 -36.08
CA GLU A 584 -30.02 -11.59 -36.57
C GLU A 584 -29.72 -10.22 -35.95
N LEU A 585 -29.13 -10.20 -34.74
CA LEU A 585 -28.76 -8.98 -34.05
C LEU A 585 -27.39 -8.46 -34.50
N TYR A 586 -26.37 -9.31 -34.54
CA TYR A 586 -24.99 -8.91 -34.86
C TYR A 586 -24.62 -9.27 -36.30
N GLU A 587 -23.93 -8.36 -36.99
CA GLU A 587 -23.48 -8.58 -38.38
C GLU A 587 -22.36 -9.61 -38.48
N SER A 588 -21.42 -9.61 -37.52
CA SER A 588 -20.33 -10.57 -37.41
C SER A 588 -20.25 -11.19 -36.01
N ILE A 589 -19.71 -12.41 -35.93
CA ILE A 589 -19.41 -13.06 -34.65
C ILE A 589 -18.35 -12.29 -33.85
N ASP A 590 -17.47 -11.56 -34.54
CA ASP A 590 -16.43 -10.72 -33.93
C ASP A 590 -17.00 -9.46 -33.28
N ASP A 591 -18.25 -9.10 -33.58
CA ASP A 591 -18.92 -7.93 -33.02
C ASP A 591 -19.53 -8.21 -31.64
N VAL A 592 -19.71 -9.49 -31.26
CA VAL A 592 -20.48 -9.83 -30.06
C VAL A 592 -19.74 -9.43 -28.79
N ASP A 593 -20.42 -8.66 -27.93
CA ASP A 593 -19.86 -8.14 -26.68
C ASP A 593 -19.40 -9.28 -25.74
N LEU A 594 -18.27 -9.08 -25.05
CA LEU A 594 -17.67 -10.07 -24.14
C LEU A 594 -18.67 -10.61 -23.10
N PHE A 595 -19.48 -9.73 -22.51
CA PHE A 595 -20.46 -10.12 -21.48
C PHE A 595 -21.51 -11.11 -22.01
N ILE A 596 -21.91 -10.99 -23.28
CA ILE A 596 -22.94 -11.84 -23.88
C ILE A 596 -22.43 -13.26 -24.06
N LEU A 597 -21.36 -13.44 -24.85
CA LEU A 597 -20.88 -14.80 -25.11
C LEU A 597 -20.11 -15.41 -23.95
N GLY A 598 -19.52 -14.59 -23.06
CA GLY A 598 -18.93 -15.08 -21.82
C GLY A 598 -19.96 -15.71 -20.86
N LEU A 599 -21.18 -15.14 -20.78
CA LEU A 599 -22.30 -15.77 -20.06
C LEU A 599 -22.93 -16.94 -20.83
N ALA A 600 -22.84 -16.95 -22.15
CA ALA A 600 -23.42 -18.00 -23.00
C ALA A 600 -22.55 -19.27 -23.04
N GLU A 601 -21.24 -19.17 -22.79
CA GLU A 601 -20.31 -20.30 -22.85
C GLU A 601 -20.69 -21.47 -21.92
N LYS A 602 -20.51 -22.70 -22.43
CA LYS A 602 -20.60 -23.92 -21.61
C LYS A 602 -19.49 -23.93 -20.55
N PRO A 603 -19.81 -24.07 -19.25
CA PRO A 603 -18.80 -24.28 -18.22
C PRO A 603 -18.00 -25.58 -18.43
N GLU A 604 -16.72 -25.56 -18.10
CA GLU A 604 -15.89 -26.77 -18.05
C GLU A 604 -16.25 -27.64 -16.84
N PRO A 605 -16.00 -28.97 -16.87
CA PRO A 605 -16.26 -29.84 -15.73
C PRO A 605 -15.60 -29.32 -14.43
N GLY A 606 -16.42 -29.07 -13.40
CA GLY A 606 -15.95 -28.54 -12.11
C GLY A 606 -15.74 -27.02 -12.06
N SER A 607 -15.99 -26.29 -13.15
CA SER A 607 -16.03 -24.83 -13.19
C SER A 607 -17.48 -24.35 -13.21
N LEU A 608 -17.76 -23.22 -12.55
CA LEU A 608 -19.08 -22.60 -12.62
C LEU A 608 -19.26 -21.75 -13.89
N VAL A 609 -18.18 -21.11 -14.35
CA VAL A 609 -18.20 -20.22 -15.51
C VAL A 609 -17.57 -20.88 -16.74
N GLY A 610 -17.87 -20.32 -17.93
CA GLY A 610 -17.24 -20.71 -19.19
C GLY A 610 -15.72 -20.43 -19.23
N PRO A 611 -14.96 -21.13 -20.10
CA PRO A 611 -13.50 -21.07 -20.13
C PRO A 611 -12.92 -19.67 -20.38
N THR A 612 -13.61 -18.79 -21.12
CA THR A 612 -13.13 -17.40 -21.34
C THR A 612 -13.26 -16.58 -20.07
N PHE A 613 -14.37 -16.67 -19.34
CA PHE A 613 -14.52 -16.02 -18.04
C PHE A 613 -13.58 -16.63 -16.99
N ALA A 614 -13.40 -17.95 -16.98
CA ALA A 614 -12.45 -18.62 -16.09
C ALA A 614 -11.01 -18.12 -16.30
N CYS A 615 -10.62 -17.88 -17.56
CA CYS A 615 -9.31 -17.31 -17.91
C CYS A 615 -9.13 -15.88 -17.38
N ILE A 616 -10.11 -14.99 -17.58
CA ILE A 616 -10.04 -13.59 -17.12
C ILE A 616 -10.05 -13.52 -15.59
N ILE A 617 -10.96 -14.27 -14.94
CA ILE A 617 -11.06 -14.34 -13.48
C ILE A 617 -9.77 -14.95 -12.90
N GLY A 618 -9.27 -16.05 -13.47
CA GLY A 618 -8.03 -16.69 -13.03
C GLY A 618 -6.82 -15.75 -13.07
N ARG A 619 -6.68 -14.96 -14.16
CA ARG A 619 -5.64 -13.92 -14.26
C ARG A 619 -5.84 -12.79 -13.26
N GLN A 620 -7.06 -12.32 -13.06
CA GLN A 620 -7.35 -11.28 -12.06
C GLN A 620 -6.90 -11.72 -10.66
N PHE A 621 -7.24 -12.94 -10.24
CA PHE A 621 -6.84 -13.44 -8.93
C PHE A 621 -5.35 -13.83 -8.87
N GLN A 622 -4.73 -14.16 -10.01
CA GLN A 622 -3.27 -14.28 -10.05
C GLN A 622 -2.60 -12.95 -9.69
N ASN A 623 -3.09 -11.83 -10.24
CA ASN A 623 -2.58 -10.50 -9.96
C ASN A 623 -2.76 -10.09 -8.49
N THR A 624 -3.92 -10.36 -7.90
CA THR A 624 -4.21 -9.97 -6.50
C THR A 624 -3.42 -10.78 -5.48
N ARG A 625 -2.90 -11.97 -5.85
CA ARG A 625 -1.97 -12.75 -5.03
C ARG A 625 -0.51 -12.39 -5.29
N HIS A 626 -0.04 -12.57 -6.52
CA HIS A 626 1.40 -12.45 -6.84
C HIS A 626 1.91 -11.00 -6.77
N GLY A 627 1.06 -10.02 -7.07
CA GLY A 627 1.42 -8.60 -7.01
C GLY A 627 1.21 -7.95 -5.64
N ASP A 628 0.74 -8.69 -4.63
CA ASP A 628 0.43 -8.16 -3.31
C ASP A 628 1.55 -8.47 -2.30
N ARG A 629 2.33 -7.44 -1.94
CA ARG A 629 3.41 -7.53 -0.94
C ARG A 629 2.91 -8.00 0.42
N TYR A 630 1.66 -7.71 0.74
CA TYR A 630 1.03 -8.02 2.01
C TYR A 630 0.13 -9.26 1.93
N TRP A 631 0.21 -10.06 0.86
CA TRP A 631 -0.44 -11.35 0.78
C TRP A 631 -0.14 -12.18 2.03
N TYR A 632 -1.19 -12.74 2.65
CA TYR A 632 -1.10 -13.24 4.02
C TYR A 632 -0.11 -14.41 4.21
N GLU A 633 0.21 -15.15 3.14
CA GLU A 633 1.20 -16.25 3.19
C GLU A 633 2.65 -15.81 2.96
N ASN A 634 2.91 -14.53 2.64
CA ASN A 634 4.27 -14.04 2.38
C ASN A 634 5.17 -14.07 3.62
N PHE A 635 6.48 -14.23 3.41
CA PHE A 635 7.50 -14.29 4.48
C PHE A 635 8.16 -12.95 4.81
N PHE A 636 7.79 -11.84 4.16
CA PHE A 636 8.47 -10.55 4.32
C PHE A 636 8.19 -9.91 5.69
N THR A 637 9.22 -9.71 6.50
CA THR A 637 9.10 -8.94 7.75
C THR A 637 9.23 -7.43 7.49
N PRO A 638 8.51 -6.57 8.23
CA PRO A 638 7.70 -6.88 9.42
C PRO A 638 6.24 -7.27 9.15
N SER A 639 5.79 -7.34 7.89
CA SER A 639 4.38 -7.60 7.52
C SER A 639 3.93 -9.07 7.70
N ALA A 640 4.85 -10.03 7.63
CA ALA A 640 4.53 -11.45 7.70
C ALA A 640 3.98 -11.86 9.07
N PHE A 641 2.97 -12.73 9.06
CA PHE A 641 2.53 -13.48 10.23
C PHE A 641 3.60 -14.50 10.64
N THR A 642 3.62 -14.89 11.92
CA THR A 642 4.38 -16.08 12.33
C THR A 642 3.74 -17.33 11.71
N LEU A 643 4.49 -18.45 11.63
CA LEU A 643 3.92 -19.69 11.10
C LEU A 643 2.71 -20.18 11.91
N ASP A 644 2.73 -20.00 13.23
CA ASP A 644 1.60 -20.38 14.09
C ASP A 644 0.37 -19.51 13.81
N GLN A 645 0.57 -18.19 13.70
CA GLN A 645 -0.48 -17.26 13.30
C GLN A 645 -1.07 -17.60 11.93
N LEU A 646 -0.20 -17.94 10.96
CA LEU A 646 -0.61 -18.31 9.62
C LEU A 646 -1.42 -19.60 9.59
N ASN A 647 -1.04 -20.60 10.40
CA ASN A 647 -1.78 -21.85 10.51
C ASN A 647 -3.17 -21.66 11.11
N GLU A 648 -3.33 -20.73 12.05
CA GLU A 648 -4.65 -20.35 12.58
C GLU A 648 -5.51 -19.63 11.53
N ILE A 649 -4.93 -18.73 10.72
CA ILE A 649 -5.65 -18.08 9.61
C ILE A 649 -6.16 -19.13 8.60
N ARG A 650 -5.34 -20.13 8.26
CA ARG A 650 -5.66 -21.22 7.31
C ARG A 650 -6.81 -22.14 7.76
N ARG A 651 -7.24 -22.06 9.01
CA ARG A 651 -8.41 -22.81 9.51
C ARG A 651 -9.72 -22.04 9.37
N THR A 652 -9.64 -20.76 8.98
CA THR A 652 -10.83 -19.91 8.89
C THR A 652 -11.75 -20.37 7.76
N THR A 653 -13.03 -20.52 8.06
CA THR A 653 -14.10 -20.78 7.09
C THR A 653 -15.17 -19.69 7.18
N LEU A 654 -15.89 -19.42 6.09
CA LEU A 654 -17.02 -18.49 6.15
C LEU A 654 -18.13 -18.98 7.09
N ALA A 655 -18.27 -20.30 7.26
CA ALA A 655 -19.17 -20.91 8.25
C ALA A 655 -18.87 -20.42 9.67
N ARG A 656 -17.59 -20.43 10.08
CA ARG A 656 -17.14 -19.93 11.40
C ARG A 656 -17.46 -18.45 11.57
N ILE A 657 -17.16 -17.63 10.56
CA ILE A 657 -17.44 -16.18 10.60
C ILE A 657 -18.95 -15.92 10.78
N ILE A 658 -19.82 -16.70 10.14
CA ILE A 658 -21.27 -16.61 10.31
C ILE A 658 -21.69 -17.02 11.73
N CYS A 659 -21.18 -18.16 12.24
CA CYS A 659 -21.47 -18.62 13.59
C CYS A 659 -21.07 -17.58 14.66
N ASP A 660 -19.93 -16.91 14.48
CA ASP A 660 -19.39 -15.97 15.45
C ASP A 660 -20.13 -14.63 15.54
N ASN A 661 -20.78 -14.23 14.44
CA ASN A 661 -21.26 -12.86 14.24
C ASN A 661 -22.77 -12.76 13.95
N SER A 662 -23.44 -13.90 13.75
CA SER A 662 -24.90 -13.98 13.71
C SER A 662 -25.51 -13.93 15.12
N ASP A 663 -26.81 -13.67 15.20
CA ASP A 663 -27.49 -13.54 16.49
C ASP A 663 -28.13 -14.85 16.96
N GLN A 664 -28.62 -15.67 16.03
CA GLN A 664 -29.44 -16.85 16.31
C GLN A 664 -29.17 -18.00 15.31
N VAL A 665 -28.10 -17.96 14.53
CA VAL A 665 -27.68 -19.11 13.71
C VAL A 665 -26.85 -20.03 14.59
N THR A 666 -27.45 -21.12 15.08
CA THR A 666 -26.80 -22.11 15.95
C THR A 666 -26.23 -23.30 15.19
N SER A 667 -26.66 -23.49 13.94
CA SER A 667 -26.19 -24.58 13.08
C SER A 667 -26.07 -24.09 11.65
N VAL A 668 -25.01 -24.53 10.97
CA VAL A 668 -24.66 -24.14 9.60
C VAL A 668 -23.97 -25.30 8.90
N GLN A 669 -24.03 -25.37 7.58
CA GLN A 669 -23.26 -26.32 6.80
C GLN A 669 -21.77 -25.90 6.76
N PRO A 670 -20.81 -26.85 6.80
CA PRO A 670 -19.38 -26.52 6.75
C PRO A 670 -18.98 -25.73 5.49
N ASN A 671 -19.46 -26.13 4.30
CA ASN A 671 -19.29 -25.38 3.07
C ASN A 671 -20.55 -24.57 2.74
N VAL A 672 -20.54 -23.29 3.08
CA VAL A 672 -21.68 -22.38 2.92
C VAL A 672 -22.00 -22.02 1.46
N PHE A 673 -21.06 -22.25 0.54
CA PHE A 673 -21.28 -22.06 -0.90
C PHE A 673 -22.06 -23.20 -1.55
N SER A 674 -22.15 -24.33 -0.86
CA SER A 674 -22.98 -25.47 -1.26
C SER A 674 -24.26 -25.53 -0.43
N LEU A 675 -25.32 -26.07 -1.02
CA LEU A 675 -26.56 -26.39 -0.31
C LEU A 675 -26.28 -27.47 0.75
N PRO A 676 -27.03 -27.47 1.86
CA PRO A 676 -26.94 -28.55 2.83
C PRO A 676 -27.49 -29.86 2.24
N ASP A 677 -26.84 -30.97 2.56
CA ASP A 677 -27.26 -32.32 2.19
C ASP A 677 -27.11 -33.30 3.37
N ASP A 678 -27.68 -34.50 3.25
CA ASP A 678 -27.67 -35.51 4.32
C ASP A 678 -26.35 -36.30 4.42
N PHE A 679 -25.35 -36.00 3.59
CA PHE A 679 -24.13 -36.80 3.45
C PHE A 679 -22.88 -36.00 3.80
N GLY A 680 -22.44 -35.11 2.90
CA GLY A 680 -21.14 -34.44 2.94
C GLY A 680 -21.19 -33.00 3.44
N ASN A 681 -22.36 -32.34 3.43
CA ASN A 681 -22.49 -30.92 3.81
C ASN A 681 -23.69 -30.68 4.75
N CYS A 682 -23.93 -31.61 5.67
CA CYS A 682 -25.04 -31.51 6.63
C CYS A 682 -24.87 -30.32 7.60
N LEU A 683 -25.98 -29.85 8.15
CA LEU A 683 -25.96 -28.80 9.17
C LEU A 683 -25.29 -29.35 10.44
N VAL A 684 -24.23 -28.68 10.89
CA VAL A 684 -23.55 -29.00 12.15
C VAL A 684 -23.72 -27.85 13.15
N ASP A 685 -23.64 -28.17 14.43
CA ASP A 685 -23.67 -27.15 15.49
C ASP A 685 -22.45 -26.22 15.37
N CYS A 686 -22.67 -24.92 15.58
CA CYS A 686 -21.61 -23.92 15.55
C CYS A 686 -20.51 -24.16 16.60
N ASN A 687 -20.78 -24.95 17.66
CA ASN A 687 -19.79 -25.34 18.66
C ASN A 687 -19.13 -26.71 18.36
N SER A 688 -19.43 -27.32 17.21
CA SER A 688 -18.81 -28.58 16.81
C SER A 688 -17.32 -28.41 16.49
N THR A 689 -16.55 -29.48 16.59
CA THR A 689 -15.12 -29.49 16.23
C THR A 689 -14.86 -29.38 14.72
N VAL A 690 -15.92 -29.35 13.90
CA VAL A 690 -15.80 -29.17 12.44
C VAL A 690 -15.64 -27.68 12.09
N ILE A 691 -16.21 -26.78 12.90
CA ILE A 691 -16.20 -25.33 12.68
C ILE A 691 -15.34 -24.69 13.79
N GLU A 692 -14.03 -24.82 13.64
CA GLU A 692 -13.04 -24.39 14.64
C GLU A 692 -12.97 -22.87 14.80
N GLU A 693 -12.76 -22.41 16.04
CA GLU A 693 -12.46 -21.02 16.37
C GLU A 693 -10.96 -20.73 16.22
N ILE A 694 -10.63 -19.48 15.89
CA ILE A 694 -9.24 -19.02 15.80
C ILE A 694 -8.61 -18.93 17.20
N ASP A 695 -7.44 -19.54 17.42
CA ASP A 695 -6.70 -19.39 18.68
C ASP A 695 -5.80 -18.13 18.66
N LEU A 696 -6.30 -17.06 19.28
CA LEU A 696 -5.58 -15.79 19.36
C LEU A 696 -4.36 -15.80 20.30
N LYS A 697 -4.07 -16.88 21.03
CA LYS A 697 -2.88 -16.96 21.90
C LYS A 697 -1.57 -16.73 21.13
N HIS A 698 -1.55 -17.04 19.83
CA HIS A 698 -0.40 -16.79 18.97
C HIS A 698 -0.16 -15.30 18.64
N TRP A 699 -1.06 -14.40 19.06
CA TRP A 699 -0.91 -12.95 18.99
C TRP A 699 -0.54 -12.31 20.33
N VAL A 700 -0.28 -13.08 21.39
CA VAL A 700 0.19 -12.54 22.67
C VAL A 700 1.55 -11.88 22.47
N ASP A 701 1.61 -10.59 22.80
CA ASP A 701 2.81 -9.78 22.76
C ASP A 701 3.45 -9.76 24.15
N GLN A 702 4.69 -10.23 24.24
CA GLN A 702 5.44 -10.33 25.49
C GLN A 702 6.18 -9.03 25.85
N GLU A 703 6.04 -7.97 25.04
CA GLU A 703 6.64 -6.67 25.33
C GLU A 703 5.94 -5.99 26.53
N SER A 704 6.73 -5.55 27.52
CA SER A 704 6.21 -4.96 28.75
C SER A 704 5.65 -3.55 28.52
N ASN A 705 4.41 -3.32 28.94
CA ASN A 705 3.73 -2.02 28.91
C ASN A 705 4.33 -1.05 29.94
N ILE A 706 5.13 -0.10 29.50
CA ILE A 706 5.49 1.04 30.34
C ILE A 706 4.72 2.25 29.78
N LYS A 707 3.49 2.49 30.28
CA LYS A 707 2.79 3.75 30.02
C LYS A 707 3.47 4.86 30.82
N LEU A 708 4.34 5.60 30.17
CA LEU A 708 4.94 6.80 30.73
C LEU A 708 4.02 8.02 30.52
N PRO A 709 3.98 8.99 31.45
CA PRO A 709 3.27 10.27 31.28
C PRO A 709 4.02 11.19 30.31
N ILE A 710 4.55 10.64 29.22
CA ILE A 710 5.24 11.37 28.17
C ILE A 710 4.29 11.47 26.98
N THR A 711 3.73 12.65 26.76
CA THR A 711 2.94 12.93 25.55
C THR A 711 3.86 13.32 24.40
N LYS A 712 3.33 13.29 23.17
CA LYS A 712 4.04 13.85 22.00
C LYS A 712 4.47 15.32 22.24
N ALA A 713 3.60 16.12 22.86
CA ALA A 713 3.91 17.51 23.21
C ALA A 713 5.06 17.61 24.23
N THR A 714 5.10 16.71 25.21
CA THR A 714 6.20 16.62 26.18
C THR A 714 7.52 16.28 25.50
N ILE A 715 7.52 15.37 24.52
CA ILE A 715 8.71 15.02 23.73
C ILE A 715 9.17 16.21 22.88
N GLU A 716 8.25 16.89 22.20
CA GLU A 716 8.54 18.09 21.40
C GLU A 716 9.15 19.20 22.27
N LYS A 717 8.58 19.44 23.46
CA LYS A 717 9.10 20.38 24.45
C LYS A 717 10.49 19.98 24.94
N ALA A 718 10.71 18.71 25.28
CA ALA A 718 12.00 18.20 25.72
C ALA A 718 13.07 18.30 24.62
N LEU A 719 12.72 18.04 23.37
CA LEU A 719 13.61 18.20 22.22
C LEU A 719 13.97 19.68 21.98
N LYS A 720 13.00 20.59 22.11
CA LYS A 720 13.25 22.04 22.00
C LYS A 720 14.20 22.53 23.10
N LEU A 721 13.92 22.20 24.36
CA LEU A 721 14.80 22.54 25.49
C LEU A 721 16.19 21.88 25.33
N GLY A 722 16.23 20.64 24.85
CA GLY A 722 17.48 19.95 24.54
C GLY A 722 18.30 20.65 23.46
N ALA A 723 17.66 21.17 22.42
CA ALA A 723 18.32 21.94 21.36
C ALA A 723 18.91 23.25 21.90
N GLU A 724 18.13 24.01 22.68
CA GLU A 724 18.59 25.25 23.33
C GLU A 724 19.78 24.99 24.28
N HIS A 725 19.71 23.93 25.10
CA HIS A 725 20.81 23.54 25.98
C HIS A 725 22.06 23.11 25.21
N ALA A 726 21.90 22.32 24.14
CA ALA A 726 23.02 21.87 23.31
C ALA A 726 23.73 23.05 22.63
N GLU A 727 22.98 24.02 22.14
CA GLU A 727 23.52 25.25 21.54
C GLU A 727 24.32 26.07 22.57
N GLN A 728 23.74 26.32 23.75
CA GLN A 728 24.41 27.05 24.83
C GLN A 728 25.72 26.37 25.28
N LEU A 729 25.73 25.04 25.39
CA LEU A 729 26.91 24.27 25.75
C LEU A 729 27.99 24.36 24.67
N THR A 730 27.60 24.30 23.40
CA THR A 730 28.51 24.41 22.25
C THR A 730 29.18 25.79 22.21
N GLU A 731 28.41 26.85 22.44
CA GLU A 731 28.93 28.22 22.48
C GLU A 731 29.87 28.43 23.69
N ALA A 732 29.48 27.94 24.87
CA ALA A 732 30.35 27.99 26.05
C ALA A 732 31.67 27.23 25.85
N GLU A 733 31.63 26.08 25.16
CA GLU A 733 32.81 25.32 24.77
C GLU A 733 33.69 26.09 23.78
N ARG A 734 33.09 26.75 22.77
CA ARG A 734 33.81 27.60 21.81
C ARG A 734 34.62 28.68 22.53
N LEU A 735 33.98 29.42 23.44
CA LEU A 735 34.61 30.49 24.20
C LEU A 735 35.77 29.98 25.07
N ARG A 736 35.62 28.81 25.70
CA ARG A 736 36.70 28.17 26.49
C ARG A 736 37.89 27.81 25.59
N ILE A 737 37.65 27.16 24.45
CA ILE A 737 38.70 26.75 23.51
C ILE A 737 39.46 27.97 22.97
N GLU A 738 38.74 29.02 22.54
CA GLU A 738 39.34 30.27 22.04
C GLU A 738 40.21 30.95 23.11
N SER A 739 39.78 30.93 24.38
CA SER A 739 40.57 31.51 25.49
C SER A 739 41.89 30.78 25.74
N ILE A 740 41.92 29.45 25.54
CA ILE A 740 43.09 28.60 25.78
C ILE A 740 44.06 28.64 24.60
N SER A 741 43.54 28.64 23.36
CA SER A 741 44.33 28.63 22.12
C SER A 741 45.23 29.86 21.95
N ARG A 742 44.96 30.97 22.66
CA ARG A 742 45.81 32.18 22.66
C ARG A 742 47.08 32.04 23.51
N SER A 743 47.25 30.96 24.28
CA SER A 743 48.30 30.85 25.31
C SER A 743 49.19 29.60 25.24
N SER A 744 48.98 28.67 24.30
CA SER A 744 49.75 27.42 24.26
C SER A 744 50.08 26.91 22.85
N THR A 745 51.29 26.37 22.67
CA THR A 745 51.69 25.65 21.46
C THR A 745 51.01 24.27 21.42
N PRO A 746 50.46 23.83 20.26
CA PRO A 746 49.81 22.54 20.13
C PRO A 746 50.75 21.39 20.49
N ASN A 747 50.26 20.42 21.26
CA ASN A 747 51.02 19.21 21.53
C ASN A 747 50.92 18.25 20.34
N LEU A 748 52.05 17.97 19.69
CA LEU A 748 52.09 17.16 18.48
C LEU A 748 51.42 15.78 18.67
N ALA A 749 51.68 15.09 19.79
CA ALA A 749 51.08 13.78 20.04
C ALA A 749 49.54 13.82 20.16
N VAL A 750 48.99 14.89 20.76
CA VAL A 750 47.53 15.09 20.84
C VAL A 750 46.94 15.37 19.46
N VAL A 751 47.60 16.22 18.67
CA VAL A 751 47.15 16.58 17.32
C VAL A 751 47.21 15.36 16.40
N THR A 752 48.32 14.62 16.37
CA THR A 752 48.50 13.40 15.57
C THR A 752 47.45 12.36 15.93
N HIS A 753 47.26 12.05 17.22
CA HIS A 753 46.23 11.09 17.64
C HIS A 753 44.82 11.57 17.25
N SER A 754 44.55 12.86 17.41
CA SER A 754 43.25 13.43 17.05
C SER A 754 42.96 13.28 15.56
N ASN A 755 43.95 13.50 14.71
CA ASN A 755 43.83 13.41 13.26
C ASN A 755 43.72 11.97 12.77
N LEU A 756 44.41 11.02 13.39
CA LEU A 756 44.21 9.58 13.11
C LEU A 756 42.79 9.11 13.45
N MET A 757 42.15 9.72 14.45
CA MET A 757 40.79 9.39 14.89
C MET A 757 39.76 10.45 14.44
N ALA A 758 40.01 11.14 13.33
CA ALA A 758 39.18 12.25 12.88
C ALA A 758 37.79 11.78 12.42
N PRO A 759 36.73 12.51 12.80
CA PRO A 759 35.40 12.23 12.27
C PRO A 759 35.26 12.68 10.81
N LYS A 760 34.60 11.85 10.01
CA LYS A 760 34.06 12.24 8.70
C LYS A 760 33.00 13.35 8.87
N GLN A 761 32.72 14.12 7.82
CA GLN A 761 31.72 15.20 7.86
C GLN A 761 30.32 14.68 8.24
N GLN A 762 29.96 13.52 7.70
CA GLN A 762 28.72 12.81 7.99
C GLN A 762 28.62 12.44 9.48
N SER A 763 29.73 11.99 10.08
CA SER A 763 29.82 11.69 11.51
C SER A 763 29.58 12.93 12.37
N LEU A 764 30.08 14.10 11.95
CA LEU A 764 29.86 15.37 12.65
C LEU A 764 28.38 15.80 12.59
N GLN A 765 27.72 15.66 11.44
CA GLN A 765 26.29 15.96 11.28
C GLN A 765 25.44 15.09 12.22
N ILE A 766 25.70 13.78 12.26
CA ILE A 766 25.00 12.86 13.17
C ILE A 766 25.27 13.21 14.63
N SER A 767 26.50 13.61 14.96
CA SER A 767 26.87 14.02 16.33
C SER A 767 26.17 15.28 16.79
N GLN A 768 25.88 16.24 15.90
CA GLN A 768 25.12 17.45 16.25
C GLN A 768 23.70 17.08 16.69
N MET A 769 23.03 16.22 15.91
CA MET A 769 21.71 15.70 16.29
C MET A 769 21.79 14.89 17.58
N SER A 770 22.80 14.03 17.72
CA SER A 770 23.03 13.22 18.91
C SER A 770 23.20 14.07 20.18
N ALA A 771 23.81 15.25 20.07
CA ALA A 771 23.96 16.18 21.20
C ALA A 771 22.61 16.72 21.69
N ILE A 772 21.70 17.06 20.76
CA ILE A 772 20.32 17.49 21.08
C ILE A 772 19.59 16.36 21.81
N LEU A 773 19.66 15.13 21.28
CA LEU A 773 18.99 13.97 21.88
C LEU A 773 19.52 13.64 23.27
N ARG A 774 20.82 13.82 23.49
CA ARG A 774 21.44 13.65 24.80
C ARG A 774 20.91 14.66 25.81
N GLU A 775 20.83 15.94 25.44
CA GLU A 775 20.29 16.97 26.36
C GLU A 775 18.78 16.82 26.56
N ALA A 776 18.02 16.47 25.53
CA ALA A 776 16.59 16.15 25.65
C ALA A 776 16.35 14.97 26.60
N THR A 777 17.20 13.94 26.55
CA THR A 777 17.15 12.82 27.50
C THR A 777 17.36 13.30 28.93
N LYS A 778 18.32 14.20 29.18
CA LYS A 778 18.54 14.77 30.53
C LYS A 778 17.34 15.58 31.00
N VAL A 779 16.71 16.36 30.12
CA VAL A 779 15.47 17.11 30.43
C VAL A 779 14.38 16.15 30.89
N LEU A 780 14.15 15.04 30.16
CA LEU A 780 13.15 14.03 30.51
C LEU A 780 13.46 13.35 31.86
N VAL A 781 14.71 12.93 32.05
CA VAL A 781 15.13 12.19 33.25
C VAL A 781 15.12 13.07 34.51
N ARG A 782 15.52 14.35 34.39
CA ARG A 782 15.59 15.28 35.54
C ARG A 782 14.30 16.05 35.78
N GLY A 783 13.43 16.16 34.78
CA GLY A 783 12.19 16.95 34.85
C GLY A 783 12.41 18.46 34.87
N GLU A 784 13.60 18.94 34.53
CA GLU A 784 13.95 20.36 34.49
C GLU A 784 13.23 21.04 33.32
N GLY A 785 12.43 22.09 33.58
CA GLY A 785 11.63 22.76 32.55
C GLY A 785 10.31 22.05 32.18
N LEU A 786 10.00 20.92 32.82
CA LEU A 786 8.74 20.19 32.65
C LEU A 786 7.77 20.46 33.81
N GLU A 787 6.48 20.55 33.49
CA GLU A 787 5.38 20.64 34.45
C GLU A 787 5.24 19.35 35.27
N LYS A 788 4.53 19.39 36.40
CA LYS A 788 4.52 18.29 37.37
C LYS A 788 3.93 16.98 36.81
N ASP A 789 2.96 17.11 35.91
CA ASP A 789 2.27 16.03 35.19
C ASP A 789 3.02 15.56 33.93
N GLU A 790 3.97 16.34 33.43
CA GLU A 790 4.85 15.99 32.30
C GLU A 790 6.11 15.20 32.74
N ARG A 791 6.39 15.13 34.04
CA ARG A 791 7.59 14.51 34.58
C ARG A 791 7.48 12.99 34.60
N LEU A 792 8.61 12.34 34.29
CA LEU A 792 8.76 10.91 34.52
C LEU A 792 8.54 10.55 36.00
N PRO A 793 7.82 9.45 36.31
CA PRO A 793 7.63 8.98 37.67
C PRO A 793 8.98 8.74 38.35
N SER A 794 9.12 9.21 39.59
CA SER A 794 10.35 9.10 40.40
C SER A 794 10.73 7.66 40.76
N GLU A 795 9.82 6.71 40.54
CA GLU A 795 9.97 5.28 40.86
C GLU A 795 10.64 4.49 39.73
N LEU A 796 10.80 5.09 38.54
CA LEU A 796 11.45 4.43 37.40
C LEU A 796 12.96 4.39 37.60
N ASP A 797 13.50 3.18 37.65
CA ASP A 797 14.94 2.99 37.71
C ASP A 797 15.62 3.25 36.35
N PHE A 798 16.94 3.45 36.38
CA PHE A 798 17.72 3.71 35.17
C PHE A 798 17.60 2.57 34.14
N ASN A 799 17.49 1.31 34.59
CA ASN A 799 17.37 0.16 33.68
C ASN A 799 16.05 0.22 32.87
N THR A 800 14.95 0.59 33.52
CA THR A 800 13.65 0.75 32.88
C THR A 800 13.68 1.87 31.84
N LEU A 801 14.27 3.02 32.20
CA LEU A 801 14.40 4.15 31.29
C LEU A 801 15.37 3.89 30.12
N GLN A 802 16.45 3.15 30.34
CA GLN A 802 17.38 2.74 29.29
C GLN A 802 16.74 1.83 28.24
N ARG A 803 15.74 1.03 28.63
CA ARG A 803 14.98 0.20 27.69
C ARG A 803 13.90 0.99 26.95
N PHE A 804 13.26 1.93 27.62
CA PHE A 804 12.11 2.66 27.07
C PHE A 804 12.49 3.84 26.18
N LEU A 805 13.36 4.75 26.62
CA LEU A 805 13.63 5.98 25.89
C LEU A 805 14.11 5.75 24.44
N PRO A 806 14.92 4.72 24.14
CA PRO A 806 15.32 4.41 22.76
C PRO A 806 14.20 3.91 21.84
N THR A 807 13.05 3.46 22.35
CA THR A 807 11.93 2.95 21.53
C THR A 807 10.98 4.05 21.05
N ILE A 808 11.14 5.29 21.55
CA ILE A 808 10.32 6.43 21.15
C ILE A 808 10.71 6.87 19.73
N ASP A 809 9.77 6.77 18.77
CA ASP A 809 9.99 7.25 17.40
C ASP A 809 9.90 8.79 17.33
N ILE A 810 11.07 9.41 17.16
CA ILE A 810 11.24 10.85 17.05
C ILE A 810 11.43 11.32 15.60
N LYS A 811 11.46 10.42 14.61
CA LYS A 811 11.83 10.75 13.22
C LYS A 811 10.90 11.80 12.60
N LYS A 812 9.60 11.71 12.89
CA LYS A 812 8.58 12.68 12.41
C LYS A 812 8.70 14.07 13.03
N ILE A 813 9.31 14.18 14.21
CA ILE A 813 9.46 15.43 14.97
C ILE A 813 10.75 16.14 14.58
N LEU A 814 11.83 15.37 14.35
CA LEU A 814 13.15 15.90 14.00
C LEU A 814 13.14 16.72 12.71
N GLY A 815 12.32 16.36 11.72
CA GLY A 815 12.17 17.11 10.46
C GLY A 815 11.65 18.55 10.62
N VAL A 816 11.06 18.89 11.78
CA VAL A 816 10.58 20.25 12.09
C VAL A 816 11.66 21.09 12.79
N ILE A 817 12.54 20.45 13.56
CA ILE A 817 13.57 21.11 14.38
C ILE A 817 14.84 21.37 13.56
N SER A 818 15.18 20.48 12.62
CA SER A 818 16.24 20.72 11.65
C SER A 818 15.75 21.64 10.52
N HIS A 819 15.80 22.95 10.72
CA HIS A 819 15.67 23.95 9.63
C HIS A 819 16.89 23.94 8.68
N SER A 820 17.45 22.77 8.40
CA SER A 820 18.45 22.57 7.37
C SER A 820 17.84 21.75 6.24
N GLU A 821 17.22 22.45 5.28
CA GLU A 821 17.28 22.06 3.87
C GLU A 821 18.75 22.12 3.37
N SER A 822 19.70 21.54 4.11
CA SER A 822 21.02 21.28 3.57
C SER A 822 20.87 20.07 2.68
N ASN A 823 20.98 20.28 1.36
CA ASN A 823 21.16 19.28 0.30
C ASN A 823 21.35 17.87 0.86
N GLN A 824 20.40 16.95 0.58
CA GLN A 824 20.59 15.52 0.80
C GLN A 824 22.02 15.16 0.39
N ASP A 825 22.89 14.92 1.37
CA ASP A 825 24.31 14.71 1.11
C ASP A 825 24.38 13.50 0.18
N GLN A 826 24.80 13.68 -1.09
CA GLN A 826 24.83 12.60 -2.09
C GLN A 826 25.66 11.39 -1.61
N CYS A 827 26.48 11.61 -0.58
CA CYS A 827 27.38 10.67 0.04
C CYS A 827 26.75 9.82 1.16
N LEU A 828 25.58 10.22 1.70
CA LEU A 828 24.87 9.46 2.72
C LEU A 828 24.00 8.38 2.07
N PRO A 829 23.87 7.19 2.70
CA PRO A 829 23.04 6.11 2.17
C PRO A 829 21.59 6.58 2.01
N LYS A 830 21.09 6.58 0.77
CA LYS A 830 19.66 6.74 0.51
C LYS A 830 18.95 5.45 0.91
N PRO A 831 17.89 5.51 1.75
CA PRO A 831 17.07 4.35 2.03
C PRO A 831 16.36 3.90 0.74
N LEU A 832 16.91 2.88 0.08
CA LEU A 832 16.32 2.25 -1.10
C LEU A 832 15.80 0.86 -0.72
N PRO A 833 14.68 0.38 -1.28
CA PRO A 833 14.28 -1.01 -1.12
C PRO A 833 15.41 -1.95 -1.55
N CYS A 834 15.60 -3.05 -0.81
CA CYS A 834 16.65 -3.99 -1.14
C CYS A 834 16.33 -4.79 -2.40
N ASP A 835 17.19 -4.66 -3.39
CA ASP A 835 17.20 -5.57 -4.54
C ASP A 835 18.03 -6.82 -4.20
N HIS A 836 17.32 -7.90 -3.86
CA HIS A 836 17.93 -9.19 -3.58
C HIS A 836 18.56 -9.84 -4.82
N THR A 837 18.34 -9.29 -6.02
CA THR A 837 18.94 -9.74 -7.28
C THR A 837 20.24 -8.99 -7.63
N SER A 838 20.61 -7.95 -6.86
CA SER A 838 21.86 -7.22 -7.08
C SER A 838 23.08 -8.10 -6.84
N LYS A 839 24.00 -8.11 -7.81
CA LYS A 839 25.24 -8.90 -7.75
C LYS A 839 26.31 -8.29 -6.83
N TYR A 840 26.27 -6.98 -6.61
CA TYR A 840 27.31 -6.24 -5.91
C TYR A 840 26.75 -5.57 -4.65
N ARG A 841 27.55 -5.58 -3.58
CA ARG A 841 27.24 -4.90 -2.31
C ARG A 841 27.30 -3.39 -2.50
N THR A 842 26.54 -2.66 -1.69
CA THR A 842 26.68 -1.21 -1.61
C THR A 842 27.88 -0.86 -0.73
N TYR A 843 28.55 0.27 -1.02
CA TYR A 843 29.70 0.72 -0.23
C TYR A 843 29.33 1.15 1.19
N THR A 844 28.05 1.50 1.40
CA THR A 844 27.53 1.93 2.70
C THR A 844 27.10 0.75 3.59
N GLY A 845 27.13 -0.49 3.07
CA GLY A 845 26.60 -1.67 3.74
C GLY A 845 25.08 -1.82 3.65
N TRP A 846 24.37 -0.85 3.05
CA TRP A 846 22.93 -0.90 2.85
C TRP A 846 22.50 -2.17 2.10
N CYS A 847 21.48 -2.85 2.62
CA CYS A 847 20.94 -4.11 2.08
C CYS A 847 21.86 -5.32 2.12
N ASN A 848 23.01 -5.26 2.81
CA ASN A 848 23.78 -6.48 3.10
C ASN A 848 22.99 -7.46 3.99
N ASN A 849 22.02 -6.95 4.77
CA ASN A 849 21.01 -7.75 5.45
C ASN A 849 19.62 -7.45 4.87
N LEU A 850 19.07 -8.36 4.08
CA LEU A 850 17.78 -8.16 3.39
C LEU A 850 16.59 -8.05 4.34
N LYS A 851 16.69 -8.64 5.54
CA LYS A 851 15.64 -8.59 6.57
C LYS A 851 15.67 -7.26 7.35
N PHE A 852 16.87 -6.76 7.61
CA PHE A 852 17.12 -5.51 8.33
C PHE A 852 18.16 -4.66 7.58
N PRO A 853 17.73 -3.91 6.54
CA PRO A 853 18.64 -3.26 5.57
C PRO A 853 19.64 -2.26 6.15
N HIS A 854 19.41 -1.81 7.38
CA HIS A 854 20.21 -0.84 8.11
C HIS A 854 21.26 -1.48 9.03
N TYR A 855 21.29 -2.80 9.16
CA TYR A 855 22.20 -3.49 10.05
C TYR A 855 23.62 -3.53 9.47
N GLY A 856 24.56 -2.97 10.23
CA GLY A 856 25.99 -2.95 9.87
C GLY A 856 26.34 -1.86 8.85
N ASN A 857 25.46 -0.88 8.65
CA ASN A 857 25.74 0.23 7.74
C ASN A 857 26.79 1.18 8.30
N ALA A 858 27.51 1.85 7.41
CA ALA A 858 28.33 2.99 7.77
C ALA A 858 27.53 4.07 8.50
N PHE A 859 28.18 4.77 9.42
CA PHE A 859 27.58 5.83 10.24
C PHE A 859 26.45 5.36 11.15
N SER A 860 26.49 4.10 11.56
CA SER A 860 25.54 3.54 12.53
C SER A 860 26.13 3.56 13.94
N PRO A 861 25.29 3.63 15.00
CA PRO A 861 25.75 3.39 16.34
C PRO A 861 26.25 1.95 16.49
N MET A 862 27.36 1.76 17.23
CA MET A 862 27.87 0.43 17.54
C MET A 862 26.85 -0.38 18.35
N ARG A 863 26.65 -1.64 17.98
CA ARG A 863 25.77 -2.55 18.73
C ARG A 863 26.48 -3.10 19.95
N ARG A 864 25.71 -3.28 21.03
CA ARG A 864 26.19 -3.85 22.29
C ARG A 864 25.53 -5.20 22.51
N LEU A 865 26.29 -6.15 23.07
CA LEU A 865 25.74 -7.42 23.55
C LEU A 865 25.00 -7.27 24.89
N LEU A 866 25.32 -6.22 25.65
CA LEU A 866 24.76 -5.91 26.97
C LEU A 866 24.47 -4.41 27.09
N ASP A 867 23.50 -4.07 27.93
CA ASP A 867 23.15 -2.67 28.23
C ASP A 867 24.37 -1.90 28.78
N PRO A 868 24.53 -0.61 28.43
CA PRO A 868 25.65 0.18 28.89
C PRO A 868 25.52 0.55 30.37
N VAL A 869 26.64 0.51 31.08
CA VAL A 869 26.73 0.92 32.49
C VAL A 869 27.43 2.27 32.57
N TYR A 870 26.63 3.34 32.60
CA TYR A 870 27.06 4.71 32.90
C TYR A 870 26.82 5.03 34.37
N ASP A 871 27.64 5.90 34.98
CA ASP A 871 27.49 6.26 36.41
C ASP A 871 26.16 6.98 36.68
N ASP A 872 25.63 7.69 35.68
CA ASP A 872 24.32 8.37 35.71
C ASP A 872 23.23 7.63 34.91
N GLY A 873 23.52 6.41 34.45
CA GLY A 873 22.62 5.63 33.60
C GLY A 873 22.57 6.04 32.12
N PHE A 874 23.14 7.17 31.69
CA PHE A 874 22.94 7.63 30.30
C PHE A 874 24.18 8.16 29.58
N ASP A 875 25.07 8.93 30.21
CA ASP A 875 26.21 9.56 29.53
C ASP A 875 27.49 9.57 30.37
N SER A 876 27.40 9.67 31.69
CA SER A 876 28.57 9.86 32.54
C SER A 876 29.48 8.63 32.57
N PRO A 877 30.79 8.76 32.29
CA PRO A 877 31.73 7.64 32.34
C PRO A 877 31.66 6.89 33.67
N ARG A 878 31.84 5.57 33.62
CA ARG A 878 31.82 4.74 34.83
C ARG A 878 33.04 5.04 35.70
N MET A 879 32.82 5.61 36.88
CA MET A 879 33.86 5.95 37.85
C MET A 879 33.64 5.28 39.21
N THR A 880 32.50 4.62 39.41
CA THR A 880 32.11 4.04 40.70
C THR A 880 32.07 2.50 40.64
N ALA A 881 32.68 1.85 41.63
CA ALA A 881 32.65 0.40 41.80
C ALA A 881 31.31 -0.04 42.41
N ARG A 882 30.97 -1.34 42.33
CA ARG A 882 29.76 -1.89 42.98
C ARG A 882 29.73 -1.67 44.50
N SER A 883 30.89 -1.50 45.12
CA SER A 883 31.03 -1.17 46.54
C SER A 883 30.80 0.31 46.88
N GLY A 884 30.48 1.16 45.89
CA GLY A 884 30.35 2.60 46.04
C GLY A 884 31.69 3.37 46.10
N LYS A 885 32.83 2.68 46.06
CA LYS A 885 34.16 3.31 46.03
C LYS A 885 34.54 3.74 44.61
N LYS A 886 35.37 4.78 44.49
CA LYS A 886 35.93 5.21 43.20
C LYS A 886 36.78 4.11 42.57
N LEU A 887 36.63 3.90 41.27
CA LEU A 887 37.47 2.98 40.49
C LEU A 887 38.93 3.49 40.43
N PRO A 888 39.91 2.57 40.45
CA PRO A 888 41.32 2.96 40.25
C PRO A 888 41.51 3.56 38.85
N SER A 889 42.52 4.43 38.70
CA SER A 889 42.85 5.00 37.39
C SER A 889 43.25 3.89 36.41
N ALA A 890 42.87 4.04 35.14
CA ALA A 890 43.28 3.13 34.07
C ALA A 890 44.81 3.01 33.99
N ARG A 891 45.56 4.06 34.34
CA ARG A 891 47.03 4.01 34.39
C ARG A 891 47.55 3.12 35.52
N SER A 892 46.95 3.21 36.71
CA SER A 892 47.30 2.34 37.84
C SER A 892 47.08 0.86 37.50
N ILE A 893 45.98 0.56 36.81
CA ILE A 893 45.68 -0.80 36.32
C ILE A 893 46.70 -1.23 35.25
N SER A 894 47.00 -0.35 34.29
CA SER A 894 47.99 -0.63 33.24
C SER A 894 49.35 -1.00 33.83
N ASN A 895 49.85 -0.24 34.81
CA ASN A 895 51.11 -0.54 35.50
C ASN A 895 51.06 -1.86 36.30
N ALA A 896 49.90 -2.22 36.83
CA ALA A 896 49.76 -3.43 37.64
C ALA A 896 49.63 -4.71 36.79
N VAL A 897 49.05 -4.61 35.59
CA VAL A 897 48.65 -5.78 34.77
C VAL A 897 49.51 -5.97 33.53
N HIS A 898 50.00 -4.89 32.90
CA HIS A 898 50.72 -4.95 31.63
C HIS A 898 52.21 -4.73 31.85
N ASN A 899 52.90 -5.74 32.40
CA ASN A 899 54.36 -5.74 32.44
C ASN A 899 54.92 -6.11 31.06
N ASP A 900 55.94 -5.39 30.62
CA ASP A 900 56.68 -5.77 29.41
C ASP A 900 57.38 -7.11 29.64
N ALA A 901 57.06 -8.10 28.82
CA ALA A 901 57.63 -9.43 28.86
C ALA A 901 58.07 -9.81 27.44
N PRO A 902 59.37 -10.05 27.19
CA PRO A 902 59.89 -10.39 25.87
C PRO A 902 59.63 -11.86 25.51
N GLU A 903 58.39 -12.32 25.67
CA GLU A 903 57.97 -13.67 25.33
C GLU A 903 57.44 -13.71 23.89
N VAL A 904 58.14 -14.43 23.01
CA VAL A 904 57.75 -14.58 21.60
C VAL A 904 57.05 -15.91 21.37
N HIS A 905 55.97 -15.88 20.59
CA HIS A 905 55.21 -17.09 20.30
C HIS A 905 55.97 -18.01 19.33
N VAL A 906 56.18 -19.27 19.71
CA VAL A 906 57.01 -20.23 18.94
C VAL A 906 56.50 -20.59 17.55
N LYS A 907 55.20 -20.36 17.27
CA LYS A 907 54.53 -20.78 16.01
C LYS A 907 54.07 -19.64 15.11
N TYR A 908 53.78 -18.46 15.65
CA TYR A 908 53.07 -17.42 14.91
C TYR A 908 53.98 -16.21 14.71
N THR A 909 53.97 -15.67 13.49
CA THR A 909 54.72 -14.46 13.16
C THR A 909 53.91 -13.22 13.51
N HIS A 910 54.57 -12.06 13.50
CA HIS A 910 53.94 -10.77 13.70
C HIS A 910 52.84 -10.45 12.66
N MET A 911 52.82 -11.15 11.51
CA MET A 911 51.79 -11.00 10.49
C MET A 911 50.38 -11.30 11.01
N LEU A 912 50.23 -12.21 11.98
CA LEU A 912 48.94 -12.49 12.60
C LEU A 912 48.36 -11.26 13.30
N MET A 913 49.21 -10.47 13.97
CA MET A 913 48.81 -9.21 14.60
C MET A 913 48.45 -8.15 13.55
N GLN A 914 49.27 -8.04 12.50
CA GLN A 914 49.03 -7.08 11.41
C GLN A 914 47.71 -7.33 10.68
N ILE A 915 47.36 -8.58 10.39
CA ILE A 915 46.05 -8.94 9.85
C ILE A 915 44.92 -8.65 10.84
N GLY A 916 45.16 -8.86 12.13
CA GLY A 916 44.20 -8.48 13.18
C GLY A 916 43.89 -6.98 13.18
N GLN A 917 44.92 -6.12 13.07
CA GLN A 917 44.75 -4.67 12.92
C GLN A 917 44.00 -4.33 11.63
N LEU A 918 44.39 -4.93 10.50
CA LEU A 918 43.72 -4.69 9.23
C LEU A 918 42.21 -4.98 9.30
N LEU A 919 41.83 -6.09 9.93
CA LEU A 919 40.43 -6.47 10.10
C LEU A 919 39.67 -5.51 11.02
N ASP A 920 40.26 -5.13 12.16
CA ASP A 920 39.64 -4.17 13.10
C ASP A 920 39.36 -2.83 12.41
N HIS A 921 40.33 -2.31 11.65
CA HIS A 921 40.18 -1.07 10.88
C HIS A 921 39.28 -1.21 9.63
N ASP A 922 38.85 -2.41 9.26
CA ASP A 922 37.89 -2.61 8.17
C ASP A 922 36.45 -2.39 8.62
N PHE A 923 36.11 -2.92 9.80
CA PHE A 923 34.72 -2.93 10.27
C PHE A 923 34.44 -2.05 11.50
N ALA A 924 35.45 -1.38 12.06
CA ALA A 924 35.30 -0.54 13.23
C ALA A 924 36.18 0.70 13.18
N HIS A 925 35.56 1.87 13.16
CA HIS A 925 36.24 3.12 13.44
C HIS A 925 35.32 4.07 14.20
N SER A 926 35.55 4.18 15.52
CA SER A 926 34.86 5.17 16.35
C SER A 926 35.65 6.47 16.42
N PRO A 927 35.24 7.53 15.70
CA PRO A 927 35.97 8.80 15.71
C PRO A 927 35.90 9.46 17.09
N ILE A 928 36.86 10.33 17.41
CA ILE A 928 36.83 11.10 18.67
C ILE A 928 35.99 12.37 18.55
N SER A 929 35.43 12.83 19.68
CA SER A 929 34.75 14.12 19.76
C SER A 929 35.66 15.28 19.37
N ARG A 930 35.08 16.25 18.67
CA ARG A 930 35.74 17.48 18.20
C ARG A 930 35.00 18.69 18.76
N GLY A 931 35.75 19.78 18.98
CA GLY A 931 35.16 21.05 19.38
C GLY A 931 34.42 21.74 18.22
N PRO A 932 33.76 22.87 18.48
CA PRO A 932 33.11 23.69 17.46
C PRO A 932 34.06 23.97 16.28
N GLY A 933 33.56 23.84 15.05
CA GLY A 933 34.38 24.01 13.83
C GLY A 933 35.39 22.88 13.57
N ASN A 934 35.14 21.66 14.07
CA ASN A 934 36.04 20.50 13.95
C ASN A 934 37.41 20.70 14.63
N THR A 935 37.46 21.53 15.68
CA THR A 935 38.69 21.86 16.40
C THR A 935 39.19 20.68 17.26
N VAL A 936 40.52 20.53 17.37
CA VAL A 936 41.15 19.51 18.23
C VAL A 936 40.97 19.90 19.69
N LEU A 937 40.47 18.98 20.52
CA LEU A 937 40.31 19.20 21.96
C LEU A 937 41.58 18.86 22.73
N ASP A 938 42.17 19.86 23.41
CA ASP A 938 43.34 19.65 24.27
C ASP A 938 42.93 19.17 25.67
N CYS A 939 42.80 17.85 25.81
CA CYS A 939 42.38 17.21 27.06
C CYS A 939 43.57 16.79 27.96
N ARG A 940 44.72 17.48 27.92
CA ARG A 940 45.90 17.11 28.74
C ARG A 940 45.74 17.42 30.23
N ARG A 941 45.04 18.49 30.58
CA ARG A 941 44.89 18.90 31.99
C ARG A 941 43.84 18.04 32.67
N CYS A 942 44.08 17.68 33.93
CA CYS A 942 43.13 16.88 34.69
C CYS A 942 41.77 17.58 34.92
N ASP A 943 41.73 18.92 34.82
CA ASP A 943 40.51 19.73 34.92
C ASP A 943 39.87 20.05 33.55
N SER A 944 40.44 19.57 32.44
CA SER A 944 39.90 19.75 31.08
C SER A 944 38.42 19.36 30.90
N PRO A 945 37.82 18.38 31.63
CA PRO A 945 36.37 18.12 31.55
C PRO A 945 35.49 19.34 31.88
N LYS A 946 36.01 20.27 32.69
CA LYS A 946 35.30 21.50 33.11
C LYS A 946 35.83 22.73 32.39
N THR A 947 37.13 22.79 32.13
CA THR A 947 37.81 23.98 31.60
C THR A 947 37.93 24.01 30.09
N VAL A 948 37.85 22.85 29.42
CA VAL A 948 37.94 22.73 27.96
C VAL A 948 36.61 22.28 27.38
N SER A 949 36.24 21.01 27.61
CA SER A 949 35.07 20.38 26.99
C SER A 949 34.56 19.24 27.87
N ALA A 950 33.23 19.06 27.89
CA ALA A 950 32.61 17.91 28.55
C ALA A 950 32.97 16.56 27.88
N HIS A 951 33.57 16.61 26.68
CA HIS A 951 34.09 15.46 25.96
C HIS A 951 35.50 15.06 26.38
N CYS A 952 36.20 15.87 27.19
CA CYS A 952 37.47 15.48 27.79
C CYS A 952 37.28 14.48 28.93
N PHE A 953 38.10 13.44 28.96
CA PHE A 953 38.13 12.46 30.06
C PHE A 953 39.56 11.99 30.34
N PRO A 954 40.45 12.90 30.78
CA PRO A 954 41.87 12.63 30.96
C PRO A 954 42.13 11.53 31.99
N ILE A 955 43.13 10.68 31.74
CA ILE A 955 43.50 9.56 32.62
C ILE A 955 44.45 10.06 33.71
N PRO A 956 44.06 10.02 35.00
CA PRO A 956 44.93 10.47 36.09
C PRO A 956 46.17 9.61 36.26
N VAL A 957 47.32 10.23 36.47
CA VAL A 957 48.60 9.55 36.73
C VAL A 957 48.91 9.62 38.22
N ASP A 958 49.25 8.48 38.81
CA ASP A 958 49.64 8.40 40.21
C ASP A 958 50.99 9.10 40.46
N ARG A 959 51.17 9.65 41.66
CA ARG A 959 52.40 10.37 42.04
C ARG A 959 53.67 9.51 41.91
N ASN A 960 53.53 8.20 42.09
CA ASN A 960 54.64 7.24 42.06
C ASN A 960 54.73 6.51 40.71
N ASP A 961 54.10 7.01 39.63
CA ASP A 961 54.20 6.37 38.32
C ASP A 961 55.66 6.23 37.87
N PRO A 962 56.10 5.05 37.42
CA PRO A 962 57.50 4.81 37.08
C PRO A 962 57.97 5.63 35.87
N HIS A 963 57.05 6.01 34.97
CA HIS A 963 57.37 6.65 33.69
C HIS A 963 56.89 8.12 33.64
N PHE A 964 55.65 8.39 34.05
CA PHE A 964 55.02 9.71 33.97
C PHE A 964 55.16 10.49 35.29
N LYS A 965 56.36 10.58 35.86
CA LYS A 965 56.61 11.29 37.14
C LYS A 965 56.19 12.77 37.05
N SER A 966 55.56 13.30 38.10
CA SER A 966 55.23 14.73 38.19
C SER A 966 56.44 15.51 38.73
N THR A 967 56.95 16.46 37.95
CA THR A 967 58.13 17.28 38.32
C THR A 967 57.75 18.60 39.02
N THR A 968 56.47 18.98 39.00
CA THR A 968 55.98 20.30 39.45
C THR A 968 55.01 20.24 40.63
N GLY A 969 54.69 19.05 41.15
CA GLY A 969 53.72 18.84 42.23
C GLY A 969 52.25 18.95 41.82
N GLN A 970 51.97 19.40 40.59
CA GLN A 970 50.63 19.44 40.01
C GLN A 970 50.14 18.04 39.59
N PRO A 971 48.82 17.75 39.65
CA PRO A 971 48.25 16.52 39.13
C PRO A 971 48.55 16.36 37.64
N ARG A 972 49.15 15.23 37.26
CA ARG A 972 49.46 14.91 35.86
C ARG A 972 48.39 13.97 35.30
N CYS A 973 47.97 14.19 34.06
CA CYS A 973 47.06 13.30 33.36
C CYS A 973 47.57 12.97 31.95
N ILE A 974 47.18 11.81 31.43
CA ILE A 974 47.36 11.43 30.04
C ILE A 974 46.13 11.95 29.26
N PRO A 975 46.33 12.67 28.14
CA PRO A 975 45.22 13.21 27.36
C PRO A 975 44.33 12.09 26.83
N PHE A 976 43.03 12.25 27.02
CA PHE A 976 42.04 11.32 26.48
C PHE A 976 40.74 12.06 26.19
N THR A 977 40.28 11.93 24.95
CA THR A 977 39.05 12.53 24.44
C THR A 977 38.06 11.42 24.18
N ARG A 978 36.80 11.61 24.61
CA ARG A 978 35.75 10.61 24.44
C ARG A 978 35.39 10.45 22.95
N SER A 979 34.96 9.26 22.56
CA SER A 979 34.45 8.99 21.21
C SER A 979 33.25 9.87 20.88
N LEU A 980 33.07 10.21 19.61
CA LEU A 980 31.98 11.04 19.10
C LEU A 980 30.61 10.45 19.45
N LEU A 981 29.63 11.33 19.64
CA LEU A 981 28.24 10.93 19.88
C LEU A 981 27.62 10.40 18.59
N GLY A 982 26.97 9.24 18.66
CA GLY A 982 26.26 8.62 17.54
C GLY A 982 24.88 8.10 17.90
N GLN A 983 24.22 8.63 18.94
CA GLN A 983 22.88 8.20 19.31
C GLN A 983 21.84 8.77 18.35
N LEU A 984 20.96 7.91 17.84
CA LEU A 984 19.90 8.31 16.89
C LEU A 984 18.53 8.44 17.56
N ASN A 985 18.40 7.96 18.80
CA ASN A 985 17.17 7.99 19.60
C ASN A 985 17.43 8.68 20.96
N LEU A 986 16.35 8.92 21.71
CA LEU A 986 16.44 9.33 23.13
C LEU A 986 17.02 8.19 23.98
N GLY A 987 17.59 8.51 25.14
CA GLY A 987 18.18 7.55 26.05
C GLY A 987 19.70 7.65 26.12
N TYR A 988 20.37 6.51 26.23
CA TYR A 988 21.79 6.46 26.57
C TYR A 988 22.72 6.79 25.39
N ARG A 989 23.93 7.25 25.74
CA ARG A 989 25.01 7.54 24.81
C ARG A 989 25.41 6.28 24.03
N ASN A 990 25.48 6.42 22.71
CA ASN A 990 26.13 5.45 21.82
C ASN A 990 27.31 6.07 21.08
N GLN A 991 28.30 5.22 20.76
CA GLN A 991 29.44 5.58 19.94
C GLN A 991 29.10 5.30 18.49
N LEU A 992 29.43 6.24 17.63
CA LEU A 992 29.30 6.09 16.19
C LEU A 992 30.38 5.16 15.66
N ASP A 993 30.03 4.32 14.70
CA ASP A 993 30.97 3.68 13.80
C ASP A 993 30.87 4.37 12.42
N GLN A 994 31.97 4.92 11.92
CA GLN A 994 31.98 5.62 10.63
C GLN A 994 32.37 4.73 9.44
N LEU A 995 32.55 3.44 9.69
CA LEU A 995 32.74 2.37 8.69
C LEU A 995 31.54 1.42 8.71
N THR A 996 31.46 0.54 7.71
CA THR A 996 30.48 -0.56 7.73
C THR A 996 30.90 -1.59 8.78
N SER A 997 29.97 -2.39 9.31
CA SER A 997 30.32 -3.50 10.22
C SER A 997 30.62 -4.81 9.49
N PHE A 998 31.03 -4.74 8.22
CA PHE A 998 31.31 -5.89 7.37
C PHE A 998 32.80 -5.96 7.03
N ILE A 999 33.31 -7.17 6.80
CA ILE A 999 34.61 -7.34 6.14
C ILE A 999 34.37 -7.12 4.65
N ASP A 1000 34.59 -5.89 4.19
CA ASP A 1000 34.31 -5.43 2.82
C ASP A 1000 35.42 -4.59 2.20
N ALA A 1001 36.59 -4.53 2.86
CA ALA A 1001 37.73 -3.72 2.45
C ALA A 1001 37.38 -2.23 2.36
N SER A 1002 36.58 -1.72 3.28
CA SER A 1002 36.32 -0.30 3.53
C SER A 1002 37.60 0.51 3.68
N PHE A 1003 38.68 -0.06 4.24
CA PHE A 1003 39.99 0.62 4.29
C PHE A 1003 40.62 0.85 2.90
N LEU A 1004 40.18 0.12 1.86
CA LEU A 1004 40.67 0.23 0.48
C LEU A 1004 39.67 0.96 -0.43
N TYR A 1005 38.38 0.69 -0.30
CA TYR A 1005 37.32 1.20 -1.17
C TYR A 1005 36.54 2.38 -0.57
N GLY A 1006 36.71 2.67 0.72
CA GLY A 1006 35.87 3.61 1.46
C GLY A 1006 34.52 3.02 1.83
N SER A 1007 33.74 3.77 2.62
CA SER A 1007 32.44 3.33 3.15
C SER A 1007 31.28 4.19 2.63
N THR A 1008 31.54 4.99 1.59
CA THR A 1008 30.57 5.87 0.92
C THR A 1008 30.83 5.94 -0.58
N ASP A 1009 29.79 6.27 -1.35
CA ASP A 1009 29.92 6.53 -2.78
C ASP A 1009 30.88 7.69 -3.08
N CYS A 1010 30.95 8.70 -2.22
CA CYS A 1010 31.87 9.82 -2.42
C CYS A 1010 33.33 9.42 -2.19
N GLU A 1011 33.61 8.61 -1.17
CA GLU A 1011 34.96 8.09 -0.92
C GLU A 1011 35.40 7.20 -2.07
N VAL A 1012 34.59 6.22 -2.48
CA VAL A 1012 34.95 5.34 -3.59
C VAL A 1012 35.19 6.12 -4.87
N ASN A 1013 34.38 7.16 -5.13
CA ASN A 1013 34.55 7.98 -6.33
C ASN A 1013 35.86 8.77 -6.30
N SER A 1014 36.33 9.22 -5.14
CA SER A 1014 37.65 9.89 -5.03
C SER A 1014 38.84 8.94 -5.12
N LEU A 1015 38.64 7.67 -4.73
CA LEU A 1015 39.65 6.61 -4.78
C LEU A 1015 39.73 5.91 -6.14
N ARG A 1016 38.83 6.22 -7.09
CA ARG A 1016 38.80 5.60 -8.42
C ARG A 1016 39.46 6.49 -9.47
N LEU A 1017 40.20 5.85 -10.38
CA LEU A 1017 40.75 6.51 -11.57
C LEU A 1017 39.67 6.69 -12.67
N PHE A 1018 38.56 5.96 -12.56
CA PHE A 1018 37.50 5.85 -13.59
C PHE A 1018 37.98 5.43 -14.99
N SER A 1019 39.18 4.85 -15.07
CA SER A 1019 39.76 4.32 -16.29
C SER A 1019 40.15 2.87 -16.08
N GLN A 1020 39.69 1.97 -16.96
CA GLN A 1020 40.02 0.54 -16.95
C GLN A 1020 39.73 -0.19 -15.62
N GLY A 1021 38.86 0.37 -14.77
CA GLY A 1021 38.55 -0.20 -13.45
C GLY A 1021 39.64 0.00 -12.38
N LYS A 1022 40.64 0.86 -12.63
CA LYS A 1022 41.76 1.08 -11.70
C LYS A 1022 41.44 2.04 -10.56
N MET A 1023 42.15 1.84 -9.44
CA MET A 1023 42.19 2.78 -8.31
C MET A 1023 43.10 3.97 -8.65
N ASN A 1024 42.84 5.10 -7.99
CA ASN A 1024 43.68 6.28 -8.04
C ASN A 1024 44.99 6.02 -7.27
N PHE A 1025 46.11 6.57 -7.75
CA PHE A 1025 47.44 6.33 -7.20
C PHE A 1025 48.34 7.57 -7.33
N THR A 1026 49.40 7.64 -6.53
CA THR A 1026 50.44 8.68 -6.67
C THR A 1026 51.76 8.03 -7.08
N ASN A 1027 52.39 8.60 -8.11
CA ASN A 1027 53.73 8.19 -8.52
C ASN A 1027 54.78 8.99 -7.74
N LEU A 1028 55.50 8.34 -6.84
CA LEU A 1028 56.56 8.94 -6.02
C LEU A 1028 57.95 8.88 -6.68
N GLY A 1029 58.03 8.46 -7.94
CA GLY A 1029 59.27 8.22 -8.67
C GLY A 1029 59.90 6.86 -8.32
N PHE A 1030 60.15 6.60 -7.04
CA PHE A 1030 60.69 5.31 -6.56
C PHE A 1030 59.61 4.22 -6.37
N ASN A 1031 58.34 4.63 -6.27
CA ASN A 1031 57.18 3.75 -6.27
C ASN A 1031 56.15 4.35 -7.24
N ALA A 1032 55.91 3.64 -8.35
CA ALA A 1032 55.05 4.11 -9.44
C ALA A 1032 53.56 4.11 -9.08
N GLU A 1033 53.15 3.29 -8.10
CA GLU A 1033 51.76 3.11 -7.66
C GLU A 1033 51.67 3.17 -6.12
N ALA A 1034 52.07 4.31 -5.54
CA ALA A 1034 51.87 4.56 -4.11
C ALA A 1034 50.42 4.99 -3.81
N LEU A 1035 50.04 4.93 -2.53
CA LEU A 1035 48.73 5.42 -2.06
C LEU A 1035 48.49 6.87 -2.52
N PRO A 1036 47.26 7.22 -2.93
CA PRO A 1036 46.94 8.55 -3.42
C PRO A 1036 47.19 9.62 -2.34
N GLN A 1037 47.96 10.66 -2.68
CA GLN A 1037 48.19 11.79 -1.78
C GLN A 1037 46.99 12.74 -1.79
N GLY A 1038 46.44 13.02 -0.61
CA GLY A 1038 45.34 13.97 -0.41
C GLY A 1038 45.70 15.13 0.52
N SER A 1039 44.87 16.17 0.54
CA SER A 1039 45.00 17.30 1.50
C SER A 1039 44.45 16.99 2.90
N GLN A 1040 44.01 15.76 3.14
CA GLN A 1040 43.29 15.33 4.35
C GLN A 1040 44.22 15.18 5.56
N GLU A 1041 45.49 14.84 5.34
CA GLU A 1041 46.47 14.62 6.39
C GLU A 1041 47.58 15.67 6.29
N ARG A 1042 47.35 16.85 6.88
CA ARG A 1042 48.33 17.96 6.88
C ARG A 1042 49.60 17.67 7.71
N ASP A 1043 49.60 16.59 8.49
CA ASP A 1043 50.65 16.25 9.46
C ASP A 1043 51.59 15.13 8.98
N CYS A 1044 51.31 14.49 7.85
CA CYS A 1044 52.16 13.45 7.26
C CYS A 1044 53.31 14.05 6.41
N ARG A 1045 54.00 15.08 6.94
CA ARG A 1045 55.22 15.66 6.34
C ARG A 1045 56.41 15.56 7.27
#